data_AF-A0AAE0LBV8-F1
#
_entry.id   AF-A0AAE0LBV8-F1
#
_cell.length_a   1.000
_cell.length_b   1.000
_cell.length_c   1.000
_cell.angle_alpha   90.00
_cell.angle_beta   90.00
_cell.angle_gamma   90.00
#
_symmetry.space_group_name_H-M   'P 1'
#
loop_
_entity.id
_entity.type
_entity.pdbx_description
1 polymer ?
#
loop_
_entity_poly.entity_id
_entity_poly.type
_entity_poly.pdbx_seq_one_letter_code
_entity_poly.pdbx_strand_id
1 'polypeptide(L)'
;MPAVPRLISETEGARAHVQLGTIEGAKASWLLIYDRHDGCSEWQEYHWDRIPAGLASRLKECSAKNLHVNVAAYGSNPGEWYVSGVSRDSTGTHSWWGGSCSEALDRGQTLRCVSFGSPPSELNWEEAEQRWVTVSDRNGYNLRGVDSGLIVRLKRLNSRGKEIHNICLSQHSPLGYFIRDEEGMEWNGLGEHLTAELRRNCQDEVLHICESPSGEWLIVRGSSFQASDGAPKELQKALTHLFSSQREDRLRRVREINAAKISNAVDRTRDEAEAEEARRKEYVRQEQMRALRQALQDRSVEFALLARSFARQHDYVENHTSEENCVACFCRRTSRDRIVVYFSTRTVSVSCLSHPDRGTKKQLLLRSVSPELLDTVFREPRALAAMGYNSRPRYGPSIGPLGFSRIDSESEQAAAPSEEDAIVEHLFSLSEFASESRDTCHDGDACFAHLLALGAQAWNARTSVQAAVGGFDLASGEIVCRRVVLDVDRRMGFQSMPESRERYVVVQSVFASSPAEKADIRPLDQFISMQVQVQGAHALPLLFSGPSPCRLGLLRKGCRVDATVFKGEDGSLGVMPLGDPVGSGPIAVTPYPGSTAAYSGVESGDLLENITVAVYEHSTFNSIENALPPFTTIMVALLRPTPLHAAPLPKSSPKLKSKHK
;
A
#
# COMPACT_ATOMS: atom_id res chain seq x y z
N MET A 1 6.39 -19.05 13.15
CA MET A 1 5.17 -18.25 13.40
C MET A 1 4.00 -18.91 12.68
N PRO A 2 2.83 -19.07 13.31
CA PRO A 2 1.63 -19.53 12.62
C PRO A 2 1.29 -18.56 11.48
N ALA A 3 0.87 -19.08 10.34
CA ALA A 3 0.49 -18.25 9.20
C ALA A 3 -0.68 -17.32 9.59
N VAL A 4 -0.58 -16.04 9.24
CA VAL A 4 -1.67 -15.08 9.50
C VAL A 4 -2.89 -15.52 8.71
N PRO A 5 -4.06 -15.66 9.35
CA PRO A 5 -5.26 -16.09 8.67
C PRO A 5 -5.65 -15.14 7.50
N ARG A 6 -6.08 -15.65 6.33
CA ARG A 6 -6.45 -14.83 5.17
C ARG A 6 -7.76 -14.06 5.43
N LEU A 7 -7.81 -12.79 5.02
CA LEU A 7 -9.03 -11.97 5.06
C LEU A 7 -10.04 -12.42 3.99
N ILE A 8 -11.32 -12.47 4.35
CA ILE A 8 -12.43 -12.61 3.39
C ILE A 8 -12.63 -11.25 2.73
N SER A 9 -12.10 -11.08 1.51
CA SER A 9 -12.02 -9.79 0.81
C SER A 9 -13.33 -9.39 0.12
N GLU A 10 -14.13 -10.37 -0.30
CA GLU A 10 -15.37 -10.12 -1.04
C GLU A 10 -16.52 -9.74 -0.10
N THR A 11 -17.44 -8.95 -0.65
CA THR A 11 -18.68 -8.56 0.05
C THR A 11 -19.68 -9.71 0.00
N GLU A 12 -20.64 -9.73 0.92
CA GLU A 12 -21.62 -10.80 1.04
C GLU A 12 -22.42 -11.01 -0.26
N GLY A 13 -22.77 -9.92 -0.97
CA GLY A 13 -23.50 -9.99 -2.22
C GLY A 13 -22.68 -10.34 -3.46
N ALA A 14 -21.35 -10.09 -3.45
CA ALA A 14 -20.49 -10.46 -4.58
C ALA A 14 -20.42 -11.98 -4.79
N ARG A 15 -20.81 -12.72 -3.76
CA ARG A 15 -20.75 -14.17 -3.67
C ARG A 15 -22.10 -14.81 -3.93
N ALA A 16 -23.13 -14.03 -4.28
CA ALA A 16 -24.49 -14.51 -4.46
C ALA A 16 -24.96 -14.28 -5.90
N HIS A 17 -25.34 -15.36 -6.56
CA HIS A 17 -25.99 -15.35 -7.87
C HIS A 17 -27.44 -15.80 -7.75
N VAL A 18 -28.36 -14.98 -8.21
CA VAL A 18 -29.80 -15.20 -8.04
C VAL A 18 -30.52 -15.17 -9.37
N GLN A 19 -31.38 -16.15 -9.64
CA GLN A 19 -32.24 -16.14 -10.82
C GLN A 19 -33.69 -16.32 -10.40
N LEU A 20 -34.56 -15.48 -10.95
CA LEU A 20 -36.01 -15.60 -10.84
C LEU A 20 -36.57 -16.04 -12.18
N GLY A 21 -37.67 -16.77 -12.16
CA GLY A 21 -38.39 -17.15 -13.36
C GLY A 21 -39.78 -17.68 -13.04
N THR A 22 -40.41 -18.28 -14.03
CA THR A 22 -41.61 -19.09 -13.85
C THR A 22 -41.47 -20.36 -14.67
N ILE A 23 -41.90 -21.49 -14.09
CA ILE A 23 -42.09 -22.75 -14.82
C ILE A 23 -43.58 -23.02 -14.89
N GLU A 24 -44.04 -23.44 -16.07
CA GLU A 24 -45.40 -23.92 -16.42
C GLU A 24 -46.39 -23.99 -15.24
N GLY A 25 -47.37 -23.08 -15.21
CA GLY A 25 -48.44 -23.07 -14.19
C GLY A 25 -48.40 -21.92 -13.17
N ALA A 26 -47.80 -20.78 -13.53
CA ALA A 26 -47.89 -19.49 -12.82
C ALA A 26 -47.25 -19.40 -11.43
N LYS A 27 -46.44 -20.39 -11.01
CA LYS A 27 -45.72 -20.29 -9.73
C LYS A 27 -44.31 -19.78 -9.96
N ALA A 28 -43.87 -18.86 -9.09
CA ALA A 28 -42.50 -18.37 -9.08
C ALA A 28 -41.50 -19.53 -8.91
N SER A 29 -40.45 -19.53 -9.75
CA SER A 29 -39.27 -20.37 -9.61
C SER A 29 -38.08 -19.51 -9.24
N TRP A 30 -37.11 -20.11 -8.54
CA TRP A 30 -35.89 -19.40 -8.19
C TRP A 30 -34.69 -20.33 -8.06
N LEU A 31 -33.52 -19.75 -8.30
CA LEU A 31 -32.21 -20.37 -8.08
C LEU A 31 -31.34 -19.38 -7.33
N LEU A 32 -30.68 -19.87 -6.28
CA LEU A 32 -29.67 -19.17 -5.52
C LEU A 32 -28.43 -20.05 -5.50
N ILE A 33 -27.35 -19.53 -6.07
CA ILE A 33 -26.01 -20.11 -5.97
C ILE A 33 -25.18 -19.13 -5.19
N TYR A 34 -24.44 -19.59 -4.19
CA TYR A 34 -23.50 -18.71 -3.51
C TYR A 34 -22.26 -19.41 -3.02
N ASP A 35 -21.18 -18.62 -2.98
CA ASP A 35 -19.93 -19.05 -2.42
C ASP A 35 -19.91 -18.81 -0.91
N ARG A 36 -19.42 -19.80 -0.19
CA ARG A 36 -19.12 -19.81 1.24
C ARG A 36 -17.63 -19.73 1.44
N HIS A 37 -17.21 -19.02 2.49
CA HIS A 37 -15.81 -18.82 2.82
C HIS A 37 -15.76 -18.67 4.34
N ASP A 38 -15.05 -19.56 5.02
CA ASP A 38 -14.88 -19.53 6.48
C ASP A 38 -13.56 -18.87 6.91
N GLY A 39 -12.69 -18.58 5.95
CA GLY A 39 -11.36 -18.01 6.12
C GLY A 39 -10.26 -18.97 5.68
N CYS A 40 -10.57 -20.27 5.66
CA CYS A 40 -9.65 -21.37 5.41
C CYS A 40 -10.02 -22.14 4.13
N SER A 41 -11.31 -22.29 3.88
CA SER A 41 -11.86 -23.02 2.74
C SER A 41 -12.95 -22.21 2.07
N GLU A 42 -13.07 -22.40 0.76
CA GLU A 42 -14.18 -21.90 -0.06
C GLU A 42 -15.02 -23.09 -0.54
N TRP A 43 -16.33 -22.95 -0.62
CA TRP A 43 -17.21 -23.93 -1.25
C TRP A 43 -18.47 -23.26 -1.77
N GLN A 44 -19.22 -23.94 -2.63
CA GLN A 44 -20.44 -23.38 -3.20
C GLN A 44 -21.66 -24.15 -2.70
N GLU A 45 -22.70 -23.41 -2.33
CA GLU A 45 -24.00 -23.95 -1.95
C GLU A 45 -25.05 -23.57 -2.99
N TYR A 46 -26.03 -24.46 -3.14
CA TYR A 46 -27.07 -24.35 -4.14
C TYR A 46 -28.42 -24.52 -3.47
N HIS A 47 -29.32 -23.57 -3.68
CA HIS A 47 -30.69 -23.59 -3.19
C HIS A 47 -31.60 -23.23 -4.35
N TRP A 48 -32.70 -23.95 -4.55
CA TRP A 48 -33.63 -23.65 -5.64
C TRP A 48 -35.03 -24.14 -5.32
N ASP A 49 -36.03 -23.54 -5.97
CA ASP A 49 -37.39 -24.07 -6.05
C ASP A 49 -37.86 -24.03 -7.51
N ARG A 50 -38.39 -25.18 -7.97
CA ARG A 50 -38.98 -25.35 -9.31
C ARG A 50 -38.12 -24.81 -10.47
N ILE A 51 -36.84 -25.21 -10.56
CA ILE A 51 -36.01 -24.95 -11.75
C ILE A 51 -36.12 -26.11 -12.77
N PRO A 52 -35.69 -25.95 -14.03
CA PRO A 52 -35.76 -27.04 -15.02
C PRO A 52 -35.03 -28.30 -14.54
N ALA A 53 -35.63 -29.48 -14.73
CA ALA A 53 -35.08 -30.73 -14.21
C ALA A 53 -33.67 -31.04 -14.75
N GLY A 54 -33.39 -30.67 -16.00
CA GLY A 54 -32.06 -30.77 -16.60
C GLY A 54 -31.02 -29.92 -15.86
N LEU A 55 -31.36 -28.66 -15.56
CA LEU A 55 -30.49 -27.75 -14.79
C LEU A 55 -30.25 -28.29 -13.38
N ALA A 56 -31.31 -28.73 -12.67
CA ALA A 56 -31.17 -29.31 -11.34
C ALA A 56 -30.26 -30.55 -11.32
N SER A 57 -30.36 -31.41 -12.34
CA SER A 57 -29.48 -32.58 -12.48
C SER A 57 -28.03 -32.17 -12.68
N ARG A 58 -27.76 -31.15 -13.50
CA ARG A 58 -26.39 -30.68 -13.76
C ARG A 58 -25.78 -29.94 -12.57
N LEU A 59 -26.56 -29.17 -11.81
CA LEU A 59 -26.09 -28.56 -10.55
C LEU A 59 -25.69 -29.64 -9.52
N LYS A 60 -26.47 -30.71 -9.39
CA LYS A 60 -26.11 -31.86 -8.55
C LYS A 60 -24.83 -32.54 -9.02
N GLU A 61 -24.64 -32.69 -10.32
CA GLU A 61 -23.42 -33.23 -10.90
C GLU A 61 -22.21 -32.33 -10.64
N CYS A 62 -22.34 -31.01 -10.80
CA CYS A 62 -21.30 -30.03 -10.44
C CYS A 62 -20.91 -30.16 -8.96
N SER A 63 -21.90 -30.24 -8.07
CA SER A 63 -21.65 -30.45 -6.64
C SER A 63 -20.92 -31.77 -6.37
N ALA A 64 -21.33 -32.87 -7.00
CA ALA A 64 -20.72 -34.19 -6.82
C ALA A 64 -19.27 -34.25 -7.32
N LYS A 65 -18.96 -33.50 -8.39
CA LYS A 65 -17.62 -33.39 -8.98
C LYS A 65 -16.78 -32.26 -8.37
N ASN A 66 -17.31 -31.54 -7.37
CA ASN A 66 -16.67 -30.36 -6.78
C ASN A 66 -16.28 -29.29 -7.83
N LEU A 67 -17.14 -29.08 -8.83
CA LEU A 67 -17.00 -27.99 -9.79
C LEU A 67 -17.55 -26.70 -9.16
N HIS A 68 -16.86 -25.60 -9.38
CA HIS A 68 -17.33 -24.26 -9.04
C HIS A 68 -18.18 -23.72 -10.19
N VAL A 69 -19.46 -23.51 -9.95
CA VAL A 69 -20.42 -23.02 -10.95
C VAL A 69 -20.26 -21.50 -11.09
N ASN A 70 -19.71 -21.07 -12.22
CA ASN A 70 -19.48 -19.65 -12.50
C ASN A 70 -20.73 -18.99 -13.10
N VAL A 71 -21.52 -19.75 -13.86
CA VAL A 71 -22.72 -19.25 -14.53
C VAL A 71 -23.83 -20.28 -14.44
N ALA A 72 -25.00 -19.84 -14.02
CA ALA A 72 -26.24 -20.60 -14.16
C ALA A 72 -27.40 -19.66 -14.50
N ALA A 73 -28.14 -19.97 -15.55
CA ALA A 73 -29.28 -19.17 -15.99
C ALA A 73 -30.34 -20.09 -16.59
N TYR A 74 -31.60 -19.68 -16.51
CA TYR A 74 -32.70 -20.35 -17.20
C TYR A 74 -33.68 -19.32 -17.74
N GLY A 75 -34.29 -19.66 -18.87
CA GLY A 75 -35.21 -18.79 -19.61
C GLY A 75 -36.67 -19.03 -19.24
N SER A 76 -37.54 -18.20 -19.81
CA SER A 76 -38.99 -18.32 -19.69
C SER A 76 -39.56 -19.48 -20.52
N ASN A 77 -38.86 -19.87 -21.59
CA ASN A 77 -39.31 -20.98 -22.42
C ASN A 77 -39.00 -22.32 -21.73
N PRO A 78 -39.93 -23.29 -21.75
CA PRO A 78 -39.72 -24.60 -21.16
C PRO A 78 -38.45 -25.27 -21.68
N GLY A 79 -37.56 -25.63 -20.76
CA GLY A 79 -36.33 -26.35 -21.07
C GLY A 79 -35.13 -25.49 -21.44
N GLU A 80 -35.26 -24.16 -21.54
CA GLU A 80 -34.11 -23.27 -21.74
C GLU A 80 -33.32 -23.06 -20.45
N TRP A 81 -32.08 -23.52 -20.45
CA TRP A 81 -31.14 -23.29 -19.36
C TRP A 81 -29.70 -23.43 -19.81
N TYR A 82 -28.81 -22.83 -19.05
CA TYR A 82 -27.36 -22.92 -19.20
C TYR A 82 -26.72 -23.04 -17.83
N VAL A 83 -25.69 -23.88 -17.73
CA VAL A 83 -24.82 -23.96 -16.56
C VAL A 83 -23.39 -24.23 -16.99
N SER A 84 -22.45 -23.50 -16.40
CA SER A 84 -21.02 -23.69 -16.59
C SER A 84 -20.32 -23.81 -15.25
N GLY A 85 -19.52 -24.84 -15.11
CA GLY A 85 -18.67 -25.07 -13.94
C GLY A 85 -17.21 -25.23 -14.33
N VAL A 86 -16.31 -24.81 -13.45
CA VAL A 86 -14.86 -24.96 -13.60
C VAL A 86 -14.34 -25.83 -12.46
N SER A 87 -13.42 -26.75 -12.77
CA SER A 87 -12.71 -27.51 -11.73
C SER A 87 -11.94 -26.55 -10.82
N ARG A 88 -11.87 -26.83 -9.51
CA ARG A 88 -11.20 -25.90 -8.57
C ARG A 88 -9.71 -25.67 -8.84
N ASP A 89 -9.07 -26.64 -9.47
CA ASP A 89 -7.67 -26.55 -9.93
C ASP A 89 -7.54 -25.79 -11.27
N SER A 90 -8.65 -25.26 -11.80
CA SER A 90 -8.75 -24.57 -13.09
C SER A 90 -8.36 -25.43 -14.30
N THR A 91 -8.33 -26.76 -14.17
CA THR A 91 -7.86 -27.65 -15.26
C THR A 91 -8.91 -27.96 -16.32
N GLY A 92 -10.19 -27.67 -16.05
CA GLY A 92 -11.27 -27.99 -16.98
C GLY A 92 -12.50 -27.12 -16.77
N THR A 93 -13.11 -26.72 -17.88
CA THR A 93 -14.42 -26.06 -17.94
C THR A 93 -15.44 -27.03 -18.50
N HIS A 94 -16.60 -27.09 -17.86
CA HIS A 94 -17.72 -27.92 -18.27
C HIS A 94 -18.96 -27.05 -18.42
N SER A 95 -19.54 -27.06 -19.61
CA SER A 95 -20.76 -26.32 -19.93
C SER A 95 -21.85 -27.26 -20.41
N TRP A 96 -23.06 -27.04 -19.93
CA TRP A 96 -24.26 -27.77 -20.35
C TRP A 96 -25.39 -26.78 -20.60
N TRP A 97 -26.28 -27.15 -21.51
CA TRP A 97 -27.44 -26.36 -21.84
C TRP A 97 -28.62 -27.26 -22.20
N GLY A 98 -29.81 -26.66 -22.21
CA GLY A 98 -31.03 -27.28 -22.70
C GLY A 98 -31.86 -26.27 -23.50
N GLY A 99 -32.77 -26.80 -24.32
CA GLY A 99 -33.72 -26.00 -25.09
C GLY A 99 -33.12 -25.36 -26.34
N SER A 100 -33.77 -24.28 -26.76
CA SER A 100 -33.54 -23.62 -28.05
C SER A 100 -32.23 -22.82 -28.13
N CYS A 101 -31.57 -22.58 -26.99
CA CYS A 101 -30.32 -21.83 -26.89
C CYS A 101 -29.10 -22.62 -27.39
N SER A 102 -29.28 -23.90 -27.76
CA SER A 102 -28.20 -24.81 -28.15
C SER A 102 -27.39 -24.36 -29.37
N GLU A 103 -28.03 -23.84 -30.41
CA GLU A 103 -27.35 -23.43 -31.64
C GLU A 103 -26.38 -22.24 -31.46
N ALA A 104 -26.68 -21.37 -30.49
CA ALA A 104 -25.86 -20.19 -30.20
C ALA A 104 -24.66 -20.49 -29.27
N LEU A 105 -24.77 -21.55 -28.48
CA LEU A 105 -23.83 -21.90 -27.41
C LEU A 105 -22.77 -22.93 -27.85
N ASP A 106 -22.89 -23.50 -29.05
CA ASP A 106 -22.11 -24.66 -29.53
C ASP A 106 -20.64 -24.37 -29.87
N ARG A 107 -20.10 -23.19 -29.53
CA ARG A 107 -18.76 -22.74 -29.94
C ARG A 107 -17.61 -23.10 -28.99
N GLY A 108 -17.86 -23.92 -27.96
CA GLY A 108 -16.84 -24.31 -26.99
C GLY A 108 -16.19 -23.13 -26.24
N GLN A 109 -16.88 -21.99 -26.16
CA GLN A 109 -16.40 -20.81 -25.45
C GLN A 109 -16.87 -20.85 -24.00
N THR A 110 -15.96 -20.55 -23.07
CA THR A 110 -16.32 -20.29 -21.67
C THR A 110 -17.11 -18.99 -21.60
N LEU A 111 -18.36 -19.09 -21.15
CA LEU A 111 -19.22 -17.93 -20.93
C LEU A 111 -19.07 -17.42 -19.50
N ARG A 112 -18.97 -16.10 -19.37
CA ARG A 112 -18.97 -15.37 -18.09
C ARG A 112 -20.35 -14.90 -17.68
N CYS A 113 -21.20 -14.60 -18.65
CA CYS A 113 -22.56 -14.12 -18.39
C CYS A 113 -23.52 -14.71 -19.41
N VAL A 114 -24.67 -15.17 -18.93
CA VAL A 114 -25.81 -15.59 -19.75
C VAL A 114 -27.07 -15.00 -19.14
N SER A 115 -27.87 -14.34 -19.95
CA SER A 115 -29.16 -13.80 -19.51
C SER A 115 -30.23 -14.04 -20.56
N PHE A 116 -31.38 -14.51 -20.10
CA PHE A 116 -32.58 -14.75 -20.89
C PHE A 116 -33.61 -13.68 -20.55
N GLY A 117 -34.28 -13.15 -21.57
CA GLY A 117 -35.38 -12.20 -21.41
C GLY A 117 -36.65 -12.73 -22.08
N SER A 118 -37.77 -12.06 -21.82
CA SER A 118 -39.01 -12.43 -22.50
C SER A 118 -39.04 -11.89 -23.92
N PRO A 119 -39.56 -12.67 -24.88
CA PRO A 119 -39.72 -12.22 -26.25
C PRO A 119 -40.74 -11.08 -26.35
N PRO A 120 -40.55 -10.13 -27.29
CA PRO A 120 -41.54 -9.09 -27.56
C PRO A 120 -42.86 -9.69 -28.04
N SER A 121 -43.96 -9.38 -27.35
CA SER A 121 -45.30 -9.89 -27.63
C SER A 121 -45.86 -9.47 -28.99
N GLU A 122 -45.26 -8.49 -29.66
CA GLU A 122 -45.75 -7.86 -30.89
C GLU A 122 -45.05 -8.33 -32.18
N LEU A 123 -43.98 -9.15 -32.09
CA LEU A 123 -43.26 -9.63 -33.26
C LEU A 123 -43.78 -11.00 -33.71
N ASN A 124 -43.86 -11.19 -35.04
CA ASN A 124 -44.32 -12.43 -35.66
C ASN A 124 -43.61 -13.66 -35.05
N TRP A 125 -44.44 -14.61 -34.64
CA TRP A 125 -44.17 -15.76 -33.78
C TRP A 125 -43.04 -16.70 -34.25
N GLU A 126 -42.63 -16.69 -35.52
CA GLU A 126 -41.58 -17.61 -36.01
C GLU A 126 -40.14 -17.11 -35.79
N GLU A 127 -39.90 -15.79 -35.69
CA GLU A 127 -38.55 -15.23 -35.45
C GLU A 127 -38.39 -14.60 -34.07
N ALA A 128 -39.51 -14.30 -33.41
CA ALA A 128 -39.59 -13.60 -32.13
C ALA A 128 -39.32 -14.50 -30.91
N GLU A 129 -39.13 -15.81 -31.06
CA GLU A 129 -39.23 -16.77 -29.95
C GLU A 129 -38.12 -16.68 -28.88
N GLN A 130 -37.04 -15.92 -29.14
CA GLN A 130 -35.85 -15.98 -28.30
C GLN A 130 -35.24 -14.61 -28.04
N ARG A 131 -35.08 -14.30 -26.76
CA ARG A 131 -34.33 -13.14 -26.29
C ARG A 131 -33.27 -13.57 -25.29
N TRP A 132 -32.01 -13.43 -25.68
CA TRP A 132 -30.88 -13.81 -24.85
C TRP A 132 -29.63 -13.01 -25.19
N VAL A 133 -28.71 -12.96 -24.23
CA VAL A 133 -27.37 -12.41 -24.39
C VAL A 133 -26.39 -13.34 -23.69
N THR A 134 -25.25 -13.56 -24.35
CA THR A 134 -24.11 -14.32 -23.83
C THR A 134 -22.88 -13.45 -23.93
N VAL A 135 -22.04 -13.51 -22.89
CA VAL A 135 -20.73 -12.86 -22.86
C VAL A 135 -19.69 -13.93 -22.60
N SER A 136 -18.72 -14.05 -23.49
CA SER A 136 -17.57 -14.93 -23.38
C SER A 136 -16.33 -14.19 -22.89
N ASP A 137 -15.26 -14.94 -22.64
CA ASP A 137 -13.97 -14.37 -22.29
C ASP A 137 -13.51 -13.33 -23.33
N ARG A 138 -12.87 -12.24 -22.85
CA ARG A 138 -12.40 -11.09 -23.66
C ARG A 138 -13.51 -10.20 -24.24
N ASN A 139 -14.64 -10.08 -23.56
CA ASN A 139 -15.78 -9.23 -23.95
C ASN A 139 -16.41 -9.61 -25.30
N GLY A 140 -16.16 -10.84 -25.78
CA GLY A 140 -16.94 -11.41 -26.88
C GLY A 140 -18.39 -11.56 -26.45
N TYR A 141 -19.34 -11.26 -27.32
CA TYR A 141 -20.75 -11.42 -27.01
C TYR A 141 -21.55 -11.93 -28.21
N ASN A 142 -22.60 -12.70 -27.93
CA ASN A 142 -23.64 -13.05 -28.90
C ASN A 142 -24.99 -12.65 -28.29
N LEU A 143 -25.91 -12.17 -29.11
CA LEU A 143 -27.21 -11.70 -28.67
C LEU A 143 -28.30 -11.99 -29.71
N ARG A 144 -29.53 -12.12 -29.24
CA ARG A 144 -30.74 -12.24 -30.07
C ARG A 144 -31.90 -11.51 -29.38
N GLY A 145 -32.67 -10.72 -30.13
CA GLY A 145 -33.85 -10.04 -29.60
C GLY A 145 -33.57 -8.99 -28.52
N VAL A 146 -32.40 -8.34 -28.53
CA VAL A 146 -31.96 -7.39 -27.50
C VAL A 146 -32.15 -5.94 -27.95
N ASP A 147 -32.44 -5.03 -27.01
CA ASP A 147 -32.61 -3.60 -27.26
C ASP A 147 -31.38 -2.95 -27.91
N SER A 148 -31.62 -1.97 -28.79
CA SER A 148 -30.57 -1.27 -29.54
C SER A 148 -29.58 -0.51 -28.64
N GLY A 149 -30.04 0.03 -27.49
CA GLY A 149 -29.18 0.71 -26.52
C GLY A 149 -28.14 -0.24 -25.93
N LEU A 150 -28.57 -1.44 -25.51
CA LEU A 150 -27.66 -2.47 -25.01
C LEU A 150 -26.69 -2.94 -26.09
N ILE A 151 -27.13 -3.08 -27.35
CA ILE A 151 -26.23 -3.42 -28.47
C ILE A 151 -25.13 -2.36 -28.64
N VAL A 152 -25.49 -1.07 -28.58
CA VAL A 152 -24.52 0.04 -28.68
C VAL A 152 -23.55 0.03 -27.49
N ARG A 153 -24.05 -0.18 -26.26
CA ARG A 153 -23.22 -0.30 -25.05
C ARG A 153 -22.23 -1.46 -25.17
N LEU A 154 -22.68 -2.66 -25.56
CA LEU A 154 -21.82 -3.84 -25.73
C LEU A 154 -20.76 -3.65 -26.82
N LYS A 155 -21.12 -3.05 -27.96
CA LYS A 155 -20.14 -2.67 -29.01
C LYS A 155 -19.07 -1.73 -28.47
N ARG A 156 -19.48 -0.71 -27.69
CA ARG A 156 -18.56 0.25 -27.07
C ARG A 156 -17.60 -0.45 -26.11
N LEU A 157 -18.12 -1.25 -25.17
CA LEU A 157 -17.31 -1.96 -24.17
C LEU A 157 -16.31 -2.92 -24.84
N ASN A 158 -16.76 -3.71 -25.81
CA ASN A 158 -15.91 -4.62 -26.56
C ASN A 158 -14.78 -3.85 -27.31
N SER A 159 -15.11 -2.74 -27.99
CA SER A 159 -14.12 -1.92 -28.70
C SER A 159 -13.05 -1.28 -27.80
N ARG A 160 -13.36 -1.10 -26.52
CA ARG A 160 -12.48 -0.49 -25.51
C ARG A 160 -11.81 -1.52 -24.59
N GLY A 161 -12.09 -2.81 -24.77
CA GLY A 161 -11.58 -3.86 -23.88
C GLY A 161 -12.10 -3.75 -22.44
N LYS A 162 -13.28 -3.16 -22.23
CA LYS A 162 -13.86 -2.95 -20.89
C LYS A 162 -14.66 -4.15 -20.43
N GLU A 163 -14.36 -4.65 -19.23
CA GLU A 163 -15.00 -5.85 -18.68
C GLU A 163 -16.49 -5.64 -18.42
N ILE A 164 -17.29 -6.61 -18.85
CA ILE A 164 -18.71 -6.72 -18.50
C ILE A 164 -18.83 -7.63 -17.28
N HIS A 165 -19.33 -7.08 -16.18
CA HIS A 165 -19.50 -7.83 -14.93
C HIS A 165 -20.84 -8.56 -14.87
N ASN A 166 -21.92 -7.92 -15.36
CA ASN A 166 -23.25 -8.50 -15.29
C ASN A 166 -24.19 -7.92 -16.34
N ILE A 167 -25.05 -8.77 -16.91
CA ILE A 167 -26.18 -8.36 -17.73
C ILE A 167 -27.42 -9.11 -17.25
N CYS A 168 -28.51 -8.38 -17.03
CA CYS A 168 -29.83 -8.94 -16.78
C CYS A 168 -30.80 -8.42 -17.84
N LEU A 169 -31.33 -9.31 -18.67
CA LEU A 169 -32.48 -9.03 -19.52
C LEU A 169 -33.75 -9.20 -18.69
N SER A 170 -34.68 -8.26 -18.82
CA SER A 170 -35.96 -8.33 -18.14
C SER A 170 -36.80 -9.47 -18.72
N GLN A 171 -37.35 -10.30 -17.84
CA GLN A 171 -38.36 -11.28 -18.21
C GLN A 171 -39.77 -10.67 -18.17
N HIS A 172 -39.95 -9.49 -17.58
CA HIS A 172 -41.23 -8.81 -17.55
C HIS A 172 -41.44 -7.89 -18.76
N SER A 173 -40.39 -7.15 -19.13
CA SER A 173 -40.41 -6.16 -20.21
C SER A 173 -39.50 -6.59 -21.37
N PRO A 174 -40.02 -6.66 -22.61
CA PRO A 174 -39.26 -7.14 -23.75
C PRO A 174 -38.13 -6.20 -24.19
N LEU A 175 -38.14 -4.94 -23.75
CA LEU A 175 -37.07 -3.97 -23.99
C LEU A 175 -36.20 -3.75 -22.75
N GLY A 176 -36.58 -4.32 -21.60
CA GLY A 176 -35.94 -4.07 -20.33
C GLY A 176 -34.56 -4.72 -20.20
N TYR A 177 -33.54 -3.98 -19.82
CA TYR A 177 -32.22 -4.53 -19.47
C TYR A 177 -31.54 -3.75 -18.33
N PHE A 178 -30.63 -4.43 -17.67
CA PHE A 178 -29.63 -3.89 -16.77
C PHE A 178 -28.25 -4.40 -17.20
N ILE A 179 -27.24 -3.54 -17.16
CA ILE A 179 -25.84 -3.89 -17.37
C ILE A 179 -24.97 -3.20 -16.32
N ARG A 180 -24.01 -3.96 -15.78
CA ARG A 180 -22.91 -3.48 -14.94
C ARG A 180 -21.59 -3.86 -15.61
N ASP A 181 -20.72 -2.88 -15.74
CA ASP A 181 -19.43 -2.99 -16.40
C ASP A 181 -18.43 -1.99 -15.77
N GLU A 182 -17.19 -1.96 -16.25
CA GLU A 182 -16.16 -1.02 -15.78
C GLU A 182 -16.51 0.46 -15.96
N GLU A 183 -17.40 0.81 -16.91
CA GLU A 183 -17.87 2.18 -17.14
C GLU A 183 -19.12 2.51 -16.29
N GLY A 184 -19.47 1.66 -15.32
CA GLY A 184 -20.57 1.87 -14.37
C GLY A 184 -21.81 1.02 -14.65
N MET A 185 -22.97 1.55 -14.27
CA MET A 185 -24.27 0.86 -14.37
C MET A 185 -25.19 1.59 -15.35
N GLU A 186 -25.88 0.83 -16.20
CA GLU A 186 -26.89 1.35 -17.13
C GLU A 186 -28.11 0.43 -17.12
N TRP A 187 -29.30 1.01 -17.22
CA TRP A 187 -30.54 0.25 -17.39
C TRP A 187 -31.54 1.01 -18.24
N ASN A 188 -32.40 0.27 -18.93
CA ASN A 188 -33.48 0.80 -19.73
C ASN A 188 -34.69 -0.15 -19.68
N GLY A 189 -35.89 0.38 -19.84
CA GLY A 189 -37.12 -0.42 -20.04
C GLY A 189 -37.50 -1.39 -18.91
N LEU A 190 -36.93 -1.28 -17.71
CA LEU A 190 -37.31 -2.08 -16.54
C LEU A 190 -38.64 -1.60 -15.93
N GLY A 191 -39.31 -2.44 -15.13
CA GLY A 191 -40.53 -2.05 -14.43
C GLY A 191 -40.37 -0.81 -13.55
N GLU A 192 -41.45 -0.04 -13.33
CA GLU A 192 -41.40 1.23 -12.60
C GLU A 192 -40.85 1.07 -11.17
N HIS A 193 -41.28 0.02 -10.46
CA HIS A 193 -40.83 -0.26 -9.10
C HIS A 193 -39.34 -0.60 -9.02
N LEU A 194 -38.85 -1.46 -9.93
CA LEU A 194 -37.42 -1.80 -10.01
C LEU A 194 -36.58 -0.58 -10.38
N THR A 195 -37.04 0.22 -11.34
CA THR A 195 -36.39 1.47 -11.75
C THR A 195 -36.33 2.48 -10.60
N ALA A 196 -37.40 2.60 -9.80
CA ALA A 196 -37.42 3.49 -8.64
C ALA A 196 -36.41 3.06 -7.57
N GLU A 197 -36.28 1.75 -7.30
CA GLU A 197 -35.30 1.25 -6.34
C GLU A 197 -33.85 1.39 -6.85
N LEU A 198 -33.61 1.26 -8.17
CA LEU A 198 -32.29 1.52 -8.75
C LEU A 198 -31.88 3.00 -8.71
N ARG A 199 -32.85 3.92 -8.80
CA ARG A 199 -32.61 5.37 -8.65
C ARG A 199 -32.38 5.79 -7.20
N ARG A 200 -32.72 4.94 -6.23
CA ARG A 200 -32.50 5.24 -4.82
C ARG A 200 -30.99 5.33 -4.58
N ASN A 201 -30.53 6.50 -4.15
CA ASN A 201 -29.12 6.71 -3.87
C ASN A 201 -28.72 5.92 -2.62
N CYS A 202 -28.22 4.71 -2.85
CA CYS A 202 -27.64 3.84 -1.84
C CYS A 202 -26.12 3.89 -1.98
N GLN A 203 -25.40 3.93 -0.85
CA GLN A 203 -23.93 3.87 -0.84
C GLN A 203 -23.40 2.50 -1.28
N ASP A 204 -24.26 1.49 -1.34
CA ASP A 204 -23.91 0.11 -1.63
C ASP A 204 -24.12 -0.21 -3.11
N GLU A 205 -23.05 -0.67 -3.76
CA GLU A 205 -23.01 -0.98 -5.18
C GLU A 205 -24.01 -2.09 -5.54
N VAL A 206 -24.72 -1.94 -6.66
CA VAL A 206 -25.59 -3.01 -7.19
C VAL A 206 -24.71 -4.04 -7.87
N LEU A 207 -24.74 -5.28 -7.41
CA LEU A 207 -23.90 -6.36 -7.94
C LEU A 207 -24.70 -7.26 -8.88
N HIS A 208 -25.95 -7.54 -8.53
CA HIS A 208 -26.82 -8.43 -9.29
C HIS A 208 -28.27 -8.00 -9.26
N ILE A 209 -29.00 -8.22 -10.37
CA ILE A 209 -30.44 -8.01 -10.48
C ILE A 209 -31.06 -9.23 -11.14
N CYS A 210 -32.25 -9.59 -10.69
CA CYS A 210 -33.12 -10.49 -11.43
C CYS A 210 -34.57 -10.00 -11.37
N GLU A 211 -35.31 -10.27 -12.44
CA GLU A 211 -36.72 -9.92 -12.58
C GLU A 211 -37.44 -11.13 -13.20
N SER A 212 -38.52 -11.56 -12.56
CA SER A 212 -39.35 -12.65 -13.04
C SER A 212 -40.32 -12.19 -14.14
N PRO A 213 -40.96 -13.11 -14.88
CA PRO A 213 -41.94 -12.75 -15.90
C PRO A 213 -43.16 -11.98 -15.36
N SER A 214 -43.53 -12.23 -14.11
CA SER A 214 -44.64 -11.56 -13.43
C SER A 214 -44.28 -10.19 -12.82
N GLY A 215 -43.02 -9.76 -12.95
CA GLY A 215 -42.55 -8.44 -12.53
C GLY A 215 -41.99 -8.38 -11.10
N GLU A 216 -41.99 -9.50 -10.38
CA GLU A 216 -41.24 -9.60 -9.12
C GLU A 216 -39.74 -9.48 -9.40
N TRP A 217 -39.06 -8.67 -8.61
CA TRP A 217 -37.64 -8.38 -8.76
C TRP A 217 -36.87 -8.54 -7.45
N LEU A 218 -35.56 -8.73 -7.58
CA LEU A 218 -34.59 -8.75 -6.50
C LEU A 218 -33.29 -8.06 -6.93
N ILE A 219 -32.72 -7.24 -6.05
CA ILE A 219 -31.45 -6.53 -6.21
C ILE A 219 -30.50 -7.02 -5.13
N VAL A 220 -29.34 -7.55 -5.52
CA VAL A 220 -28.23 -7.90 -4.63
C VAL A 220 -27.21 -6.77 -4.66
N ARG A 221 -26.85 -6.28 -3.48
CA ARG A 221 -25.80 -5.27 -3.26
C ARG A 221 -24.68 -5.87 -2.44
N GLY A 222 -23.57 -5.15 -2.27
CA GLY A 222 -22.42 -5.65 -1.51
C GLY A 222 -22.77 -6.16 -0.11
N SER A 223 -23.49 -5.37 0.67
CA SER A 223 -23.77 -5.63 2.08
C SER A 223 -25.25 -5.91 2.40
N SER A 224 -26.12 -5.81 1.40
CA SER A 224 -27.57 -5.96 1.54
C SER A 224 -28.23 -6.53 0.28
N PHE A 225 -29.52 -6.86 0.38
CA PHE A 225 -30.37 -7.11 -0.79
C PHE A 225 -31.73 -6.45 -0.58
N GLN A 226 -32.43 -6.16 -1.67
CA GLN A 226 -33.80 -5.66 -1.69
C GLN A 226 -34.64 -6.53 -2.62
N ALA A 227 -35.89 -6.76 -2.27
CA ALA A 227 -36.80 -7.56 -3.07
C ALA A 227 -38.19 -6.92 -3.11
N SER A 228 -38.89 -7.11 -4.22
CA SER A 228 -40.31 -6.78 -4.34
C SER A 228 -41.18 -7.64 -3.40
N ASP A 229 -42.38 -7.17 -3.08
CA ASP A 229 -43.31 -7.87 -2.17
C ASP A 229 -43.71 -9.28 -2.66
N GLY A 230 -43.71 -9.51 -3.97
CA GLY A 230 -44.04 -10.80 -4.57
C GLY A 230 -42.88 -11.81 -4.60
N ALA A 231 -41.64 -11.39 -4.34
CA ALA A 231 -40.49 -12.27 -4.45
C ALA A 231 -40.59 -13.47 -3.47
N PRO A 232 -40.17 -14.69 -3.87
CA PRO A 232 -40.33 -15.90 -3.05
C PRO A 232 -39.76 -15.75 -1.63
N LYS A 233 -40.58 -16.02 -0.61
CA LYS A 233 -40.18 -15.85 0.80
C LYS A 233 -39.06 -16.80 1.21
N GLU A 234 -39.04 -18.00 0.66
CA GLU A 234 -37.96 -18.97 0.88
C GLU A 234 -36.61 -18.44 0.37
N LEU A 235 -36.59 -17.80 -0.80
CA LEU A 235 -35.40 -17.16 -1.36
C LEU A 235 -34.93 -16.01 -0.47
N GLN A 236 -35.84 -15.11 -0.08
CA GLN A 236 -35.51 -14.00 0.81
C GLN A 236 -34.93 -14.48 2.16
N LYS A 237 -35.49 -15.58 2.71
CA LYS A 237 -34.99 -16.21 3.94
C LYS A 237 -33.59 -16.81 3.73
N ALA A 238 -33.35 -17.48 2.61
CA ALA A 238 -32.05 -18.05 2.27
C ALA A 238 -30.98 -16.96 2.11
N LEU A 239 -31.30 -15.85 1.42
CA LEU A 239 -30.42 -14.69 1.30
C LEU A 239 -30.17 -14.01 2.65
N THR A 240 -31.20 -13.84 3.48
CA THR A 240 -31.03 -13.28 4.83
C THR A 240 -30.03 -14.10 5.64
N HIS A 241 -30.16 -15.43 5.62
CA HIS A 241 -29.25 -16.35 6.29
C HIS A 241 -27.83 -16.30 5.71
N LEU A 242 -27.70 -16.22 4.39
CA LEU A 242 -26.40 -16.05 3.72
C LEU A 242 -25.68 -14.79 4.20
N PHE A 243 -26.35 -13.63 4.10
CA PHE A 243 -25.76 -12.34 4.46
C PHE A 243 -25.40 -12.28 5.95
N SER A 244 -26.25 -12.80 6.85
CA SER A 244 -25.94 -12.81 8.29
C SER A 244 -24.75 -13.71 8.60
N SER A 245 -24.74 -14.94 8.05
CA SER A 245 -23.68 -15.91 8.31
C SER A 245 -22.34 -15.47 7.74
N GLN A 246 -22.30 -14.93 6.51
CA GLN A 246 -21.07 -14.43 5.91
C GLN A 246 -20.50 -13.21 6.64
N ARG A 247 -21.38 -12.32 7.12
CA ARG A 247 -20.96 -11.21 7.98
C ARG A 247 -20.32 -11.70 9.28
N GLU A 248 -20.92 -12.70 9.92
CA GLU A 248 -20.37 -13.32 11.14
C GLU A 248 -19.02 -13.99 10.88
N ASP A 249 -18.87 -14.72 9.78
CA ASP A 249 -17.61 -15.35 9.37
C ASP A 249 -16.53 -14.28 9.11
N ARG A 250 -16.86 -13.20 8.39
CA ARG A 250 -15.92 -12.08 8.15
C ARG A 250 -15.50 -11.40 9.46
N LEU A 251 -16.44 -11.12 10.36
CA LEU A 251 -16.14 -10.50 11.66
C LEU A 251 -15.27 -11.41 12.54
N ARG A 252 -15.58 -12.71 12.57
CA ARG A 252 -14.75 -13.71 13.25
C ARG A 252 -13.34 -13.71 12.70
N ARG A 253 -13.19 -13.69 11.37
CA ARG A 253 -11.90 -13.70 10.71
C ARG A 253 -11.06 -12.46 11.02
N VAL A 254 -11.68 -11.27 11.04
CA VAL A 254 -11.01 -10.04 11.45
C VAL A 254 -10.49 -10.15 12.89
N ARG A 255 -11.27 -10.74 13.81
CA ARG A 255 -10.81 -10.97 15.20
C ARG A 255 -9.62 -11.93 15.26
N GLU A 256 -9.65 -13.02 14.50
CA GLU A 256 -8.53 -13.98 14.43
C GLU A 256 -7.25 -13.34 13.88
N ILE A 257 -7.36 -12.53 12.82
CA ILE A 257 -6.23 -11.79 12.25
C ILE A 257 -5.64 -10.83 13.27
N ASN A 258 -6.49 -10.07 13.97
CA ASN A 258 -6.04 -9.14 15.00
C ASN A 258 -5.38 -9.87 16.18
N ALA A 259 -5.92 -11.00 16.62
CA ALA A 259 -5.32 -11.83 17.65
C ALA A 259 -3.94 -12.36 17.22
N ALA A 260 -3.81 -12.83 15.98
CA ALA A 260 -2.54 -13.29 15.42
C ALA A 260 -1.51 -12.15 15.32
N LYS A 261 -1.93 -10.93 14.92
CA LYS A 261 -1.06 -9.74 14.90
C LYS A 261 -0.56 -9.37 16.29
N ILE A 262 -1.45 -9.38 17.30
CA ILE A 262 -1.09 -9.11 18.70
C ILE A 262 -0.10 -10.17 19.21
N SER A 263 -0.37 -11.46 18.95
CA SER A 263 0.54 -12.55 19.34
C SER A 263 1.92 -12.38 18.71
N ASN A 264 1.99 -12.11 17.39
CA ASN A 264 3.25 -11.89 16.70
C ASN A 264 4.00 -10.65 17.23
N ALA A 265 3.29 -9.60 17.64
CA ALA A 265 3.90 -8.43 18.25
C ALA A 265 4.50 -8.76 19.63
N VAL A 266 3.81 -9.54 20.46
CA VAL A 266 4.31 -10.02 21.75
C VAL A 266 5.52 -10.93 21.59
N ASP A 267 5.51 -11.82 20.60
CA ASP A 267 6.66 -12.68 20.31
C ASP A 267 7.87 -11.86 19.86
N ARG A 268 7.66 -10.84 19.00
CA ARG A 268 8.75 -9.93 18.59
C ARG A 268 9.34 -9.14 19.76
N THR A 269 8.51 -8.58 20.64
CA THR A 269 9.04 -7.83 21.80
C THR A 269 9.78 -8.75 22.76
N ARG A 270 9.37 -10.00 22.89
CA ARG A 270 10.10 -11.02 23.64
C ARG A 270 11.44 -11.35 22.99
N ASP A 271 11.46 -11.62 21.69
CA ASP A 271 12.70 -11.91 20.95
C ASP A 271 13.69 -10.74 21.03
N GLU A 272 13.20 -9.50 20.94
CA GLU A 272 14.01 -8.28 21.11
C GLU A 272 14.56 -8.15 22.54
N ALA A 273 13.77 -8.46 23.56
CA ALA A 273 14.21 -8.44 24.95
C ALA A 273 15.27 -9.53 25.21
N GLU A 274 15.08 -10.74 24.68
CA GLU A 274 16.05 -11.84 24.76
C GLU A 274 17.35 -11.49 24.01
N ALA A 275 17.25 -10.86 22.83
CA ALA A 275 18.39 -10.37 22.06
C ALA A 275 19.15 -9.26 22.80
N GLU A 276 18.44 -8.34 23.45
CA GLU A 276 19.04 -7.27 24.23
C GLU A 276 19.74 -7.80 25.49
N GLU A 277 19.14 -8.76 26.18
CA GLU A 277 19.80 -9.44 27.30
C GLU A 277 21.07 -10.18 26.85
N ALA A 278 21.03 -10.84 25.70
CA ALA A 278 22.20 -11.49 25.11
C ALA A 278 23.30 -10.48 24.78
N ARG A 279 22.95 -9.31 24.20
CA ARG A 279 23.90 -8.21 23.95
C ARG A 279 24.53 -7.68 25.23
N ARG A 280 23.73 -7.50 26.29
CA ARG A 280 24.23 -7.06 27.60
C ARG A 280 25.20 -8.07 28.23
N LYS A 281 24.87 -9.36 28.18
CA LYS A 281 25.76 -10.43 28.67
C LYS A 281 27.08 -10.46 27.91
N GLU A 282 27.04 -10.32 26.59
CA GLU A 282 28.25 -10.28 25.77
C GLU A 282 29.09 -9.02 26.05
N TYR A 283 28.46 -7.86 26.22
CA TYR A 283 29.15 -6.63 26.60
C TYR A 283 29.88 -6.76 27.95
N VAL A 284 29.21 -7.30 28.97
CA VAL A 284 29.84 -7.56 30.28
C VAL A 284 31.02 -8.52 30.15
N ARG A 285 30.89 -9.57 29.35
CA ARG A 285 31.99 -10.52 29.07
C ARG A 285 33.17 -9.85 28.39
N GLN A 286 32.93 -8.96 27.44
CA GLN A 286 33.98 -8.20 26.75
C GLN A 286 34.70 -7.23 27.68
N GLU A 287 33.96 -6.50 28.52
CA GLU A 287 34.54 -5.61 29.53
C GLU A 287 35.39 -6.37 30.55
N GLN A 288 34.91 -7.52 31.05
CA GLN A 288 35.72 -8.39 31.92
C GLN A 288 37.01 -8.87 31.24
N MET A 289 36.94 -9.24 29.97
CA MET A 289 38.11 -9.65 29.19
C MET A 289 39.09 -8.48 28.94
N ARG A 290 38.59 -7.26 28.71
CA ARG A 290 39.42 -6.05 28.59
C ARG A 290 40.11 -5.73 29.91
N ALA A 291 39.37 -5.74 31.03
CA ALA A 291 39.93 -5.50 32.36
C ALA A 291 41.01 -6.54 32.71
N LEU A 292 40.77 -7.82 32.39
CA LEU A 292 41.76 -8.88 32.59
C LEU A 292 43.02 -8.66 31.74
N ARG A 293 42.87 -8.30 30.46
CA ARG A 293 44.00 -7.98 29.57
C ARG A 293 44.80 -6.78 30.08
N GLN A 294 44.12 -5.71 30.51
CA GLN A 294 44.77 -4.53 31.08
C GLN A 294 45.55 -4.90 32.35
N ALA A 295 44.95 -5.64 33.28
CA ALA A 295 45.63 -6.09 34.50
C ALA A 295 46.86 -6.96 34.22
N LEU A 296 46.82 -7.81 33.17
CA LEU A 296 47.97 -8.59 32.72
C LEU A 296 49.05 -7.71 32.10
N GLN A 297 48.66 -6.68 31.33
CA GLN A 297 49.57 -5.72 30.74
C GLN A 297 50.28 -4.89 31.82
N ASP A 298 49.54 -4.36 32.80
CA ASP A 298 50.09 -3.58 33.91
C ASP A 298 51.12 -4.40 34.71
N ARG A 299 50.79 -5.66 35.02
CA ARG A 299 51.72 -6.61 35.68
C ARG A 299 52.97 -6.90 34.85
N SER A 300 52.86 -6.89 33.53
CA SER A 300 54.00 -7.10 32.64
C SER A 300 54.92 -5.88 32.59
N VAL A 301 54.36 -4.67 32.59
CA VAL A 301 55.12 -3.41 32.64
C VAL A 301 55.91 -3.32 33.94
N GLU A 302 55.26 -3.62 35.07
CA GLU A 302 55.92 -3.66 36.39
C GLU A 302 57.13 -4.61 36.39
N PHE A 303 56.95 -5.83 35.88
CA PHE A 303 58.04 -6.81 35.82
C PHE A 303 59.17 -6.39 34.85
N ALA A 304 58.83 -5.69 33.77
CA ALA A 304 59.81 -5.14 32.83
C ALA A 304 60.69 -4.06 33.47
N LEU A 305 60.07 -3.16 34.24
CA LEU A 305 60.78 -2.11 34.98
C LEU A 305 61.72 -2.71 36.04
N LEU A 306 61.27 -3.75 36.77
CA LEU A 306 62.10 -4.50 37.71
C LEU A 306 63.30 -5.14 37.01
N ALA A 307 63.09 -5.83 35.89
CA ALA A 307 64.17 -6.43 35.10
C ALA A 307 65.21 -5.39 34.64
N ARG A 308 64.75 -4.23 34.16
CA ARG A 308 65.63 -3.11 33.76
C ARG A 308 66.40 -2.50 34.92
N SER A 309 65.79 -2.46 36.11
CA SER A 309 66.45 -1.99 37.33
C SER A 309 67.60 -2.92 37.73
N PHE A 310 67.31 -4.23 37.84
CA PHE A 310 68.32 -5.23 38.17
C PHE A 310 69.41 -5.33 37.09
N ALA A 311 69.05 -5.25 35.81
CA ALA A 311 70.01 -5.20 34.73
C ALA A 311 71.03 -4.07 34.91
N ARG A 312 70.57 -2.85 35.23
CA ARG A 312 71.44 -1.69 35.48
C ARG A 312 72.32 -1.88 36.72
N GLN A 313 71.77 -2.45 37.79
CA GLN A 313 72.50 -2.70 39.03
C GLN A 313 73.68 -3.70 38.84
N HIS A 314 73.54 -4.65 37.91
CA HIS A 314 74.51 -5.73 37.68
C HIS A 314 75.32 -5.60 36.37
N ASP A 315 75.38 -4.38 35.81
CA ASP A 315 76.16 -4.02 34.61
C ASP A 315 75.75 -4.74 33.31
N TYR A 316 74.43 -4.91 33.12
CA TYR A 316 73.83 -5.34 31.85
C TYR A 316 73.28 -4.16 31.06
N VAL A 317 73.37 -4.26 29.74
CA VAL A 317 72.78 -3.33 28.77
C VAL A 317 71.62 -4.02 28.06
N GLU A 318 70.49 -3.32 27.91
CA GLU A 318 69.36 -3.78 27.10
C GLU A 318 69.74 -3.68 25.62
N ASN A 319 69.93 -4.83 24.97
CA ASN A 319 70.37 -4.92 23.58
C ASN A 319 69.20 -4.96 22.59
N HIS A 320 68.06 -5.50 23.02
CA HIS A 320 66.87 -5.60 22.18
C HIS A 320 65.62 -5.63 23.06
N THR A 321 64.58 -4.96 22.60
CA THR A 321 63.29 -4.91 23.26
C THR A 321 62.20 -5.05 22.20
N SER A 322 61.17 -5.82 22.50
CA SER A 322 59.98 -5.98 21.67
C SER A 322 58.77 -5.89 22.57
N GLU A 323 58.08 -4.76 22.50
CA GLU A 323 56.86 -4.51 23.26
C GLU A 323 55.74 -5.45 22.81
N GLU A 324 55.64 -5.71 21.50
CA GLU A 324 54.66 -6.64 20.92
C GLU A 324 54.77 -8.06 21.49
N ASN A 325 56.00 -8.54 21.72
CA ASN A 325 56.22 -9.87 22.28
C ASN A 325 56.40 -9.87 23.82
N CYS A 326 56.35 -8.70 24.45
CA CYS A 326 56.70 -8.47 25.85
C CYS A 326 58.07 -9.07 26.22
N VAL A 327 59.10 -8.81 25.41
CA VAL A 327 60.46 -9.36 25.61
C VAL A 327 61.50 -8.27 25.69
N ALA A 328 62.42 -8.36 26.65
CA ALA A 328 63.70 -7.66 26.57
C ALA A 328 64.89 -8.61 26.71
N CYS A 329 65.97 -8.24 26.03
CA CYS A 329 67.21 -8.97 26.01
C CYS A 329 68.31 -8.09 26.57
N PHE A 330 69.00 -8.61 27.58
CA PHE A 330 70.07 -7.94 28.31
C PHE A 330 71.38 -8.68 28.11
N CYS A 331 72.47 -7.95 27.88
CA CYS A 331 73.82 -8.50 27.78
C CYS A 331 74.77 -7.79 28.75
N ARG A 332 75.60 -8.56 29.45
CA ARG A 332 76.58 -8.00 30.39
C ARG A 332 77.74 -7.37 29.63
N ARG A 333 78.23 -6.19 30.03
CA ARG A 333 79.32 -5.51 29.29
C ARG A 333 80.64 -6.28 29.31
N THR A 334 80.92 -6.94 30.42
CA THR A 334 82.21 -7.59 30.69
C THR A 334 82.24 -9.07 30.35
N SER A 335 81.12 -9.67 29.92
CA SER A 335 81.03 -11.11 29.62
C SER A 335 80.08 -11.40 28.46
N ARG A 336 80.04 -12.65 27.98
CA ARG A 336 79.10 -13.10 26.93
C ARG A 336 77.73 -13.52 27.49
N ASP A 337 77.43 -13.16 28.72
CA ASP A 337 76.20 -13.54 29.41
C ASP A 337 75.01 -12.77 28.80
N ARG A 338 74.00 -13.52 28.33
CA ARG A 338 72.78 -12.98 27.74
C ARG A 338 71.55 -13.46 28.51
N ILE A 339 70.70 -12.54 28.95
CA ILE A 339 69.45 -12.82 29.66
C ILE A 339 68.29 -12.28 28.82
N VAL A 340 67.30 -13.12 28.52
CA VAL A 340 66.07 -12.74 27.81
C VAL A 340 64.90 -12.87 28.76
N VAL A 341 64.22 -11.77 29.04
CA VAL A 341 63.07 -11.72 29.96
C VAL A 341 61.80 -11.54 29.16
N TYR A 342 60.84 -12.45 29.34
CA TYR A 342 59.49 -12.39 28.82
C TYR A 342 58.56 -11.88 29.92
N PHE A 343 58.17 -10.62 29.85
CA PHE A 343 57.52 -9.90 30.94
C PHE A 343 56.09 -10.36 31.22
N SER A 344 55.34 -10.72 30.16
CA SER A 344 53.95 -11.17 30.27
C SER A 344 53.80 -12.48 31.03
N THR A 345 54.78 -13.38 30.91
CA THR A 345 54.77 -14.70 31.55
C THR A 345 55.73 -14.80 32.73
N ARG A 346 56.44 -13.72 33.05
CA ARG A 346 57.55 -13.69 34.03
C ARG A 346 58.55 -14.82 33.75
N THR A 347 58.82 -15.10 32.48
CA THR A 347 59.74 -16.16 32.07
C THR A 347 61.10 -15.54 31.80
N VAL A 348 62.16 -16.05 32.42
CA VAL A 348 63.52 -15.58 32.21
C VAL A 348 64.33 -16.68 31.56
N SER A 349 65.08 -16.31 30.54
CA SER A 349 65.89 -17.23 29.79
C SER A 349 67.35 -16.79 29.77
N VAL A 350 68.20 -17.65 30.30
CA VAL A 350 69.61 -17.35 30.54
C VAL A 350 70.45 -18.13 29.54
N SER A 351 71.16 -17.40 28.68
CA SER A 351 72.04 -17.90 27.63
C SER A 351 73.48 -17.48 27.95
N CYS A 352 74.07 -18.09 28.98
CA CYS A 352 75.39 -17.68 29.48
C CYS A 352 76.49 -18.72 29.28
N LEU A 353 76.21 -19.86 28.64
CA LEU A 353 76.96 -21.07 28.95
C LEU A 353 77.42 -21.76 27.66
N SER A 354 78.70 -21.59 27.32
CA SER A 354 79.48 -22.71 26.77
C SER A 354 79.55 -23.76 27.87
N HIS A 355 78.71 -24.80 27.77
CA HIS A 355 78.75 -25.92 28.71
C HIS A 355 80.14 -26.57 28.63
N PRO A 356 80.89 -26.68 29.74
CA PRO A 356 82.29 -27.12 29.70
C PRO A 356 82.47 -28.47 28.98
N ASP A 357 81.51 -29.40 29.11
CA ASP A 357 81.65 -30.74 28.53
C ASP A 357 80.91 -31.02 27.21
N ARG A 358 80.12 -30.10 26.64
CA ARG A 358 79.19 -30.48 25.53
C ARG A 358 79.17 -29.59 24.29
N GLY A 359 79.92 -28.48 24.25
CA GLY A 359 80.09 -27.65 23.04
C GLY A 359 78.84 -26.96 22.45
N THR A 360 77.63 -27.38 22.83
CA THR A 360 76.36 -26.83 22.33
C THR A 360 75.84 -25.73 23.26
N LYS A 361 75.38 -24.60 22.69
CA LYS A 361 74.69 -23.52 23.42
C LYS A 361 73.45 -24.09 24.12
N LYS A 362 73.46 -24.17 25.44
CA LYS A 362 72.27 -24.51 26.24
C LYS A 362 71.67 -23.25 26.85
N GLN A 363 70.35 -23.20 26.86
CA GLN A 363 69.56 -22.08 27.37
C GLN A 363 68.79 -22.56 28.60
N LEU A 364 68.99 -21.91 29.75
CA LEU A 364 68.17 -22.14 30.93
C LEU A 364 66.87 -21.35 30.75
N LEU A 365 65.72 -21.95 31.07
CA LEU A 365 64.41 -21.30 30.99
C LEU A 365 63.70 -21.44 32.33
N LEU A 366 63.56 -20.31 33.03
CA LEU A 366 62.89 -20.19 34.32
C LEU A 366 61.52 -19.57 34.09
N ARG A 367 60.44 -20.20 34.57
CA ARG A 367 59.06 -19.70 34.43
C ARG A 367 58.58 -19.12 35.75
N SER A 368 57.67 -18.15 35.69
CA SER A 368 57.04 -17.54 36.89
C SER A 368 58.06 -17.01 37.89
N VAL A 369 59.12 -16.36 37.39
CA VAL A 369 60.24 -15.89 38.19
C VAL A 369 59.79 -14.77 39.14
N SER A 370 60.07 -14.93 40.44
CA SER A 370 59.81 -13.89 41.44
C SER A 370 60.85 -12.76 41.35
N PRO A 371 60.56 -11.55 41.86
CA PRO A 371 61.53 -10.44 41.85
C PRO A 371 62.89 -10.80 42.48
N GLU A 372 62.89 -11.59 43.55
CA GLU A 372 64.10 -12.02 44.27
C GLU A 372 64.94 -13.00 43.42
N LEU A 373 64.27 -13.93 42.75
CA LEU A 373 64.94 -14.84 41.82
C LEU A 373 65.43 -14.10 40.57
N LEU A 374 64.69 -13.09 40.09
CA LEU A 374 65.11 -12.25 38.97
C LEU A 374 66.41 -11.49 39.28
N ASP A 375 66.52 -10.89 40.47
CA ASP A 375 67.75 -10.25 40.93
C ASP A 375 68.91 -11.24 41.00
N THR A 376 68.66 -12.44 41.54
CA THR A 376 69.65 -13.53 41.58
C THR A 376 70.12 -13.92 40.18
N VAL A 377 69.21 -13.99 39.20
CA VAL A 377 69.52 -14.27 37.80
C VAL A 377 70.47 -13.21 37.21
N PHE A 378 70.26 -11.93 37.49
CA PHE A 378 71.13 -10.86 36.99
C PHE A 378 72.48 -10.83 37.72
N ARG A 379 72.49 -11.04 39.04
CA ARG A 379 73.69 -11.03 39.88
C ARG A 379 74.65 -12.16 39.52
N GLU A 380 74.13 -13.38 39.47
CA GLU A 380 74.91 -14.62 39.32
C GLU A 380 74.22 -15.62 38.37
N PRO A 381 74.12 -15.31 37.06
CA PRO A 381 73.40 -16.16 36.10
C PRO A 381 73.97 -17.59 36.01
N ARG A 382 75.25 -17.77 36.38
CA ARG A 382 75.95 -19.07 36.35
C ARG A 382 75.68 -19.93 37.59
N ALA A 383 75.36 -19.34 38.74
CA ALA A 383 75.00 -20.10 39.94
C ALA A 383 73.72 -20.92 39.71
N LEU A 384 72.84 -20.42 38.84
CA LEU A 384 71.58 -21.09 38.46
C LEU A 384 71.75 -22.22 37.44
N ALA A 385 72.96 -22.43 36.91
CA ALA A 385 73.25 -23.52 35.95
C ALA A 385 73.02 -24.92 36.57
N ALA A 386 73.10 -25.04 37.89
CA ALA A 386 72.82 -26.28 38.62
C ALA A 386 71.33 -26.68 38.59
N MET A 387 70.42 -25.76 38.22
CA MET A 387 68.97 -26.01 38.21
C MET A 387 68.44 -26.70 36.93
N GLY A 388 69.32 -27.08 36.00
CA GLY A 388 69.02 -27.94 34.84
C GLY A 388 68.72 -27.21 33.52
N TYR A 389 69.19 -27.75 32.40
CA TYR A 389 69.02 -27.16 31.06
C TYR A 389 67.99 -27.92 30.22
N ASN A 390 67.11 -27.18 29.52
CA ASN A 390 66.21 -27.74 28.51
C ASN A 390 66.81 -27.55 27.10
N SER A 391 66.88 -28.63 26.31
CA SER A 391 67.26 -28.57 24.90
C SER A 391 66.07 -28.15 24.02
N ARG A 392 66.21 -27.06 23.25
CA ARG A 392 65.17 -26.61 22.29
C ARG A 392 65.04 -27.59 21.09
N PRO A 393 63.83 -28.01 20.69
CA PRO A 393 63.60 -28.63 19.39
C PRO A 393 63.54 -27.57 18.27
N ARG A 394 64.06 -27.88 17.08
CA ARG A 394 64.10 -26.98 15.90
C ARG A 394 62.75 -27.02 15.16
N TYR A 395 62.17 -25.86 14.82
CA TYR A 395 61.02 -25.74 13.89
C TYR A 395 61.33 -24.70 12.78
N GLY A 396 60.89 -25.01 11.55
CA GLY A 396 61.18 -24.34 10.27
C GLY A 396 60.21 -23.21 9.85
N PRO A 397 60.30 -22.68 8.60
CA PRO A 397 59.89 -21.32 8.25
C PRO A 397 58.45 -21.12 7.74
N SER A 398 58.07 -19.83 7.75
CA SER A 398 56.80 -19.11 7.63
C SER A 398 56.05 -19.13 6.28
N ILE A 399 54.72 -18.92 6.34
CA ILE A 399 53.77 -18.71 5.23
C ILE A 399 53.53 -17.20 4.99
N GLY A 400 53.41 -16.76 3.72
CA GLY A 400 53.26 -15.36 3.26
C GLY A 400 51.81 -14.85 3.05
N PRO A 401 51.61 -13.60 2.55
CA PRO A 401 50.33 -12.90 2.61
C PRO A 401 49.50 -12.86 1.30
N LEU A 402 48.20 -12.62 1.47
CA LEU A 402 47.07 -12.59 0.51
C LEU A 402 46.99 -11.28 -0.32
N GLY A 403 46.48 -11.37 -1.55
CA GLY A 403 46.20 -10.26 -2.47
C GLY A 403 44.70 -9.92 -2.63
N PHE A 404 44.41 -8.70 -3.08
CA PHE A 404 43.07 -8.17 -3.40
C PHE A 404 42.98 -7.75 -4.89
N SER A 405 41.80 -7.94 -5.50
CA SER A 405 41.45 -7.54 -6.87
C SER A 405 40.37 -6.45 -6.92
N ARG A 406 40.40 -5.67 -8.01
CA ARG A 406 39.62 -4.46 -8.33
C ARG A 406 38.42 -4.81 -9.23
N ILE A 407 37.34 -4.02 -9.17
CA ILE A 407 36.14 -4.12 -10.02
C ILE A 407 36.06 -2.85 -10.89
N ASP A 408 35.76 -3.03 -12.18
CA ASP A 408 35.44 -1.97 -13.16
C ASP A 408 33.92 -1.85 -13.35
N SER A 409 33.47 -0.67 -13.79
CA SER A 409 32.07 -0.29 -14.03
C SER A 409 31.90 0.31 -15.42
N GLU A 410 30.88 -0.13 -16.15
CA GLU A 410 30.48 0.36 -17.48
C GLU A 410 29.27 1.32 -17.38
N SER A 411 29.19 2.25 -18.34
CA SER A 411 28.19 3.33 -18.44
C SER A 411 27.14 3.05 -19.53
N GLU A 412 25.86 3.35 -19.25
CA GLU A 412 24.76 3.34 -20.23
C GLU A 412 24.37 4.76 -20.69
N GLN A 413 23.94 4.86 -21.95
CA GLN A 413 23.49 6.07 -22.66
C GLN A 413 21.97 6.26 -22.53
N ALA A 414 21.52 7.51 -22.33
CA ALA A 414 20.12 7.89 -22.15
C ALA A 414 19.40 8.26 -23.47
N ALA A 415 18.12 7.89 -23.55
CA ALA A 415 17.18 8.24 -24.62
C ALA A 415 16.49 9.61 -24.39
N ALA A 416 15.90 10.18 -25.44
CA ALA A 416 15.28 11.50 -25.43
C ALA A 416 13.96 11.54 -24.62
N PRO A 417 13.66 12.67 -23.94
CA PRO A 417 12.50 12.80 -23.04
C PRO A 417 11.16 12.87 -23.80
N SER A 418 10.11 12.41 -23.13
CA SER A 418 8.72 12.35 -23.59
C SER A 418 8.01 13.72 -23.48
N GLU A 419 6.82 13.86 -24.09
CA GLU A 419 6.03 15.11 -24.02
C GLU A 419 5.54 15.48 -22.60
N GLU A 420 5.37 14.48 -21.72
CA GLU A 420 5.06 14.72 -20.30
C GLU A 420 6.25 15.34 -19.55
N ASP A 421 7.47 14.93 -19.90
CA ASP A 421 8.70 15.46 -19.31
C ASP A 421 8.86 16.96 -19.58
N ALA A 422 8.43 17.46 -20.74
CA ALA A 422 8.48 18.89 -21.06
C ALA A 422 7.49 19.76 -20.23
N ILE A 423 6.34 19.20 -19.86
CA ILE A 423 5.37 19.88 -18.96
C ILE A 423 5.92 19.89 -17.54
N VAL A 424 6.47 18.75 -17.11
CA VAL A 424 7.13 18.61 -15.82
C VAL A 424 8.30 19.59 -15.71
N GLU A 425 9.17 19.69 -16.73
CA GLU A 425 10.31 20.62 -16.75
C GLU A 425 9.88 22.09 -16.68
N HIS A 426 8.80 22.48 -17.38
CA HIS A 426 8.26 23.83 -17.30
C HIS A 426 7.70 24.15 -15.90
N LEU A 427 6.96 23.23 -15.29
CA LEU A 427 6.44 23.40 -13.93
C LEU A 427 7.57 23.38 -12.88
N PHE A 428 8.62 22.59 -13.08
CA PHE A 428 9.82 22.61 -12.25
C PHE A 428 10.52 23.98 -12.29
N SER A 429 10.69 24.57 -13.48
CA SER A 429 11.28 25.92 -13.64
C SER A 429 10.49 27.00 -12.91
N LEU A 430 9.15 26.90 -12.91
CA LEU A 430 8.27 27.82 -12.21
C LEU A 430 8.27 27.58 -10.69
N SER A 431 8.50 26.34 -10.24
CA SER A 431 8.62 26.01 -8.82
C SER A 431 9.95 26.51 -8.21
N GLU A 432 11.05 26.45 -8.96
CA GLU A 432 12.34 27.03 -8.54
C GLU A 432 12.21 28.55 -8.34
N PHE A 433 11.51 29.23 -9.26
CA PHE A 433 11.24 30.67 -9.15
C PHE A 433 10.42 31.02 -7.88
N ALA A 434 9.45 30.18 -7.49
CA ALA A 434 8.71 30.36 -6.25
C ALA A 434 9.54 30.09 -4.99
N SER A 435 10.54 29.19 -5.07
CA SER A 435 11.41 28.83 -3.93
C SER A 435 12.43 29.92 -3.54
N GLU A 436 12.74 30.83 -4.45
CA GLU A 436 13.67 31.96 -4.23
C GLU A 436 13.02 33.15 -3.48
N SER A 437 11.69 33.20 -3.40
CA SER A 437 10.90 34.21 -2.68
C SER A 437 10.81 33.88 -1.17
N ARG A 438 11.90 34.13 -0.41
CA ARG A 438 12.09 33.59 0.96
C ARG A 438 11.51 34.36 2.15
N ASP A 439 10.81 35.49 1.99
CA ASP A 439 10.66 36.42 3.12
C ASP A 439 9.35 36.42 3.93
N THR A 440 8.29 35.67 3.61
CA THR A 440 7.20 35.45 4.59
C THR A 440 6.54 34.06 4.47
N CYS A 441 6.18 33.47 5.61
CA CYS A 441 5.49 32.17 5.69
C CYS A 441 4.07 32.16 5.08
N HIS A 442 3.54 33.33 4.70
CA HIS A 442 2.25 33.45 4.01
C HIS A 442 2.38 33.40 2.48
N ASP A 443 3.56 33.69 1.93
CA ASP A 443 3.74 33.75 0.47
C ASP A 443 3.78 32.36 -0.18
N GLY A 444 4.32 31.34 0.49
CA GLY A 444 4.48 30.02 -0.13
C GLY A 444 3.17 29.41 -0.65
N ASP A 445 2.08 29.48 0.12
CA ASP A 445 0.79 28.89 -0.28
C ASP A 445 0.10 29.70 -1.37
N ALA A 446 0.23 31.04 -1.30
CA ALA A 446 -0.25 31.92 -2.36
C ALA A 446 0.55 31.71 -3.65
N CYS A 447 1.88 31.58 -3.59
CA CYS A 447 2.75 31.26 -4.72
C CYS A 447 2.37 29.90 -5.33
N PHE A 448 2.20 28.86 -4.50
CA PHE A 448 1.77 27.55 -4.99
C PHE A 448 0.38 27.61 -5.64
N ALA A 449 -0.57 28.34 -5.05
CA ALA A 449 -1.89 28.55 -5.65
C ALA A 449 -1.82 29.31 -6.99
N HIS A 450 -0.94 30.32 -7.11
CA HIS A 450 -0.68 31.01 -8.38
C HIS A 450 -0.12 30.03 -9.43
N LEU A 451 0.85 29.19 -9.06
CA LEU A 451 1.40 28.17 -9.96
C LEU A 451 0.33 27.19 -10.44
N LEU A 452 -0.52 26.69 -9.53
CA LEU A 452 -1.62 25.80 -9.86
C LEU A 452 -2.64 26.44 -10.81
N ALA A 453 -2.95 27.72 -10.58
CA ALA A 453 -3.89 28.46 -11.41
C ALA A 453 -3.31 28.74 -12.82
N LEU A 454 -2.04 29.10 -12.93
CA LEU A 454 -1.34 29.24 -14.21
C LEU A 454 -1.26 27.91 -14.97
N GLY A 455 -0.95 26.81 -14.27
CA GLY A 455 -0.95 25.46 -14.83
C GLY A 455 -2.33 25.06 -15.38
N ALA A 456 -3.40 25.34 -14.63
CA ALA A 456 -4.77 25.09 -15.06
C ALA A 456 -5.16 25.92 -16.30
N GLN A 457 -4.75 27.20 -16.36
CA GLN A 457 -4.95 28.05 -17.54
C GLN A 457 -4.24 27.49 -18.77
N ALA A 458 -2.96 27.12 -18.64
CA ALA A 458 -2.17 26.56 -19.73
C ALA A 458 -2.77 25.23 -20.25
N TRP A 459 -3.24 24.37 -19.33
CA TRP A 459 -3.92 23.12 -19.67
C TRP A 459 -5.22 23.35 -20.44
N ASN A 460 -6.05 24.30 -19.98
CA ASN A 460 -7.31 24.65 -20.63
C ASN A 460 -7.11 25.27 -22.03
N ALA A 461 -6.07 26.09 -22.20
CA ALA A 461 -5.72 26.67 -23.50
C ALA A 461 -5.34 25.60 -24.54
N ARG A 462 -4.68 24.51 -24.10
CA ARG A 462 -4.26 23.41 -24.98
C ARG A 462 -5.38 22.45 -25.37
N THR A 463 -6.39 22.27 -24.52
CA THR A 463 -7.47 21.28 -24.75
C THR A 463 -8.61 21.81 -25.62
N SER A 464 -8.53 23.05 -26.15
CA SER A 464 -9.56 23.69 -26.99
C SER A 464 -10.96 23.82 -26.34
N VAL A 465 -11.07 23.64 -25.01
CA VAL A 465 -12.33 23.76 -24.24
C VAL A 465 -12.60 25.21 -23.80
N GLN A 466 -11.96 26.20 -24.43
CA GLN A 466 -12.08 27.61 -24.04
C GLN A 466 -13.45 28.25 -24.28
N ALA A 467 -14.39 27.60 -24.98
CA ALA A 467 -15.59 28.28 -25.47
C ALA A 467 -16.85 28.20 -24.59
N ALA A 468 -16.91 27.40 -23.52
CA ALA A 468 -18.20 27.17 -22.83
C ALA A 468 -18.19 27.17 -21.29
N VAL A 469 -17.03 27.09 -20.62
CA VAL A 469 -16.97 26.99 -19.15
C VAL A 469 -15.96 28.01 -18.66
N GLY A 470 -16.41 29.01 -17.89
CA GLY A 470 -15.62 30.13 -17.38
C GLY A 470 -14.56 29.71 -16.36
N GLY A 471 -13.54 28.97 -16.80
CA GLY A 471 -12.44 28.52 -15.96
C GLY A 471 -11.38 29.61 -15.79
N PHE A 472 -10.98 29.84 -14.53
CA PHE A 472 -9.77 30.55 -14.08
C PHE A 472 -9.31 31.65 -15.04
N ASP A 473 -9.90 32.84 -14.98
CA ASP A 473 -9.19 34.04 -15.44
C ASP A 473 -8.53 34.68 -14.22
N LEU A 474 -7.26 34.34 -13.98
CA LEU A 474 -6.41 34.97 -12.98
C LEU A 474 -6.37 36.50 -13.13
N ALA A 475 -6.59 37.04 -14.34
CA ALA A 475 -6.68 38.49 -14.53
C ALA A 475 -7.96 39.10 -13.92
N SER A 476 -8.97 38.28 -13.60
CA SER A 476 -10.27 38.72 -13.11
C SER A 476 -10.48 38.53 -11.60
N GLY A 477 -9.53 37.95 -10.88
CA GLY A 477 -9.69 37.61 -9.46
C GLY A 477 -8.44 37.79 -8.60
N GLU A 478 -8.66 37.84 -7.29
CA GLU A 478 -7.60 37.86 -6.27
C GLU A 478 -7.50 36.46 -5.64
N ILE A 479 -6.28 35.94 -5.46
CA ILE A 479 -6.08 34.71 -4.68
C ILE A 479 -6.08 35.07 -3.20
N VAL A 480 -7.02 34.52 -2.45
CA VAL A 480 -7.13 34.71 -1.00
C VAL A 480 -6.91 33.40 -0.27
N CYS A 481 -6.02 33.42 0.72
CA CYS A 481 -5.81 32.28 1.62
C CYS A 481 -6.67 32.45 2.87
N ARG A 482 -7.36 31.39 3.29
CA ARG A 482 -8.22 31.37 4.48
C ARG A 482 -7.95 30.15 5.34
N ARG A 483 -8.02 30.34 6.65
CA ARG A 483 -7.96 29.26 7.63
C ARG A 483 -9.38 28.82 7.98
N VAL A 484 -9.71 27.56 7.74
CA VAL A 484 -11.04 26.99 8.01
C VAL A 484 -10.89 25.87 9.02
N VAL A 485 -11.81 25.80 9.99
CA VAL A 485 -11.86 24.73 10.98
C VAL A 485 -13.06 23.85 10.66
N LEU A 486 -12.85 22.58 10.32
CA LEU A 486 -13.97 21.69 9.98
C LEU A 486 -14.94 21.53 11.17
N ASP A 487 -16.24 21.41 10.89
CA ASP A 487 -17.24 21.19 11.92
C ASP A 487 -17.25 19.74 12.44
N VAL A 488 -18.24 19.42 13.28
CA VAL A 488 -18.42 18.07 13.87
C VAL A 488 -18.69 16.99 12.82
N ASP A 489 -19.31 17.37 11.70
CA ASP A 489 -19.63 16.51 10.57
C ASP A 489 -18.52 16.52 9.51
N ARG A 490 -17.35 17.11 9.85
CA ARG A 490 -16.17 17.30 8.99
C ARG A 490 -16.40 18.27 7.84
N ARG A 491 -17.43 19.12 7.91
CA ARG A 491 -17.80 20.02 6.81
C ARG A 491 -17.25 21.43 7.00
N MET A 492 -16.96 22.09 5.88
CA MET A 492 -16.67 23.54 5.88
C MET A 492 -17.95 24.39 6.00
N GLY A 493 -19.10 23.85 5.61
CA GLY A 493 -20.41 24.51 5.76
C GLY A 493 -20.74 25.52 4.66
N PHE A 494 -20.55 25.12 3.40
CA PHE A 494 -21.07 25.81 2.22
C PHE A 494 -21.74 24.81 1.27
N GLN A 495 -22.50 25.31 0.30
CA GLN A 495 -23.04 24.55 -0.82
C GLN A 495 -22.21 24.88 -2.07
N SER A 496 -21.67 23.87 -2.74
CA SER A 496 -21.00 24.06 -4.04
C SER A 496 -22.00 24.07 -5.21
N MET A 497 -21.59 24.65 -6.33
CA MET A 497 -22.33 24.50 -7.59
C MET A 497 -22.35 23.02 -8.03
N PRO A 498 -23.42 22.52 -8.65
CA PRO A 498 -23.49 21.12 -9.10
C PRO A 498 -22.40 20.78 -10.13
N GLU A 499 -21.78 19.60 -9.99
CA GLU A 499 -20.71 19.06 -10.86
C GLU A 499 -21.05 19.11 -12.36
N SER A 500 -22.34 19.02 -12.71
CA SER A 500 -22.79 19.04 -14.10
C SER A 500 -22.57 20.38 -14.81
N ARG A 501 -22.22 21.44 -14.08
CA ARG A 501 -22.01 22.78 -14.65
C ARG A 501 -20.56 23.23 -14.67
N GLU A 502 -19.76 22.81 -13.69
CA GLU A 502 -18.40 23.31 -13.51
C GLU A 502 -17.48 22.17 -13.05
N ARG A 503 -16.30 22.05 -13.67
CA ARG A 503 -15.27 21.09 -13.23
C ARG A 503 -14.78 21.42 -11.82
N TYR A 504 -14.68 22.71 -11.51
CA TYR A 504 -14.11 23.24 -10.28
C TYR A 504 -15.12 23.35 -9.15
N VAL A 505 -14.63 23.38 -7.91
CA VAL A 505 -15.46 23.63 -6.74
C VAL A 505 -15.66 25.13 -6.55
N VAL A 506 -16.83 25.62 -6.96
CA VAL A 506 -17.25 27.01 -6.79
C VAL A 506 -18.34 27.10 -5.73
N VAL A 507 -18.18 28.04 -4.81
CA VAL A 507 -19.13 28.25 -3.71
C VAL A 507 -20.42 28.86 -4.25
N GLN A 508 -21.54 28.15 -4.15
CA GLN A 508 -22.86 28.65 -4.51
C GLN A 508 -23.46 29.49 -3.38
N SER A 509 -23.43 28.96 -2.15
CA SER A 509 -23.95 29.64 -0.97
C SER A 509 -23.18 29.20 0.28
N VAL A 510 -23.13 30.06 1.29
CA VAL A 510 -22.45 29.79 2.56
C VAL A 510 -23.49 29.71 3.68
N PHE A 511 -23.42 28.69 4.52
CA PHE A 511 -24.39 28.52 5.60
C PHE A 511 -24.09 29.49 6.75
N ALA A 512 -25.12 30.05 7.37
CA ALA A 512 -24.96 30.95 8.51
C ALA A 512 -24.34 30.22 9.71
N SER A 513 -23.45 30.91 10.42
CA SER A 513 -22.64 30.44 11.55
C SER A 513 -21.70 29.26 11.25
N SER A 514 -21.52 28.91 9.98
CA SER A 514 -20.63 27.85 9.55
C SER A 514 -19.16 28.21 9.69
N PRO A 515 -18.25 27.22 9.65
CA PRO A 515 -16.82 27.50 9.51
C PRO A 515 -16.46 28.35 8.29
N ALA A 516 -17.10 28.11 7.15
CA ALA A 516 -16.87 28.86 5.91
C ALA A 516 -17.23 30.34 6.08
N GLU A 517 -18.36 30.66 6.72
CA GLU A 517 -18.72 32.06 7.00
C GLU A 517 -17.70 32.73 7.93
N LYS A 518 -17.28 32.04 9.00
CA LYS A 518 -16.28 32.53 9.96
C LYS A 518 -14.92 32.75 9.32
N ALA A 519 -14.60 31.98 8.28
CA ALA A 519 -13.38 32.11 7.50
C ALA A 519 -13.49 33.12 6.34
N ASP A 520 -14.56 33.92 6.26
CA ASP A 520 -14.81 34.87 5.16
C ASP A 520 -14.80 34.18 3.78
N ILE A 521 -15.30 32.95 3.67
CA ILE A 521 -15.60 32.34 2.37
C ILE A 521 -16.91 32.94 1.85
N ARG A 522 -16.97 33.26 0.57
CA ARG A 522 -18.08 33.97 -0.06
C ARG A 522 -18.64 33.18 -1.25
N PRO A 523 -19.92 33.41 -1.61
CA PRO A 523 -20.43 32.95 -2.90
C PRO A 523 -19.53 33.41 -4.05
N LEU A 524 -19.33 32.52 -5.02
CA LEU A 524 -18.42 32.64 -6.18
C LEU A 524 -16.92 32.52 -5.87
N ASP A 525 -16.52 32.33 -4.62
CA ASP A 525 -15.14 31.90 -4.36
C ASP A 525 -14.93 30.51 -5.00
N GLN A 526 -13.81 30.35 -5.69
CA GLN A 526 -13.42 29.10 -6.34
C GLN A 526 -12.23 28.49 -5.63
N PHE A 527 -12.31 27.22 -5.24
CA PHE A 527 -11.18 26.53 -4.59
C PHE A 527 -10.05 26.28 -5.58
N ILE A 528 -8.81 26.58 -5.17
CA ILE A 528 -7.58 26.34 -5.94
C ILE A 528 -6.78 25.22 -5.28
N SER A 529 -6.56 25.31 -3.96
CA SER A 529 -5.78 24.34 -3.22
C SER A 529 -6.20 24.26 -1.76
N MET A 530 -5.86 23.14 -1.13
CA MET A 530 -6.08 22.88 0.28
C MET A 530 -4.78 22.36 0.91
N GLN A 531 -4.31 23.05 1.94
CA GLN A 531 -3.19 22.62 2.77
C GLN A 531 -3.72 22.02 4.08
N VAL A 532 -3.25 20.81 4.35
CA VAL A 532 -3.60 19.98 5.49
C VAL A 532 -2.36 19.76 6.34
N GLN A 533 -2.46 20.00 7.65
CA GLN A 533 -1.41 19.58 8.58
C GLN A 533 -1.43 18.07 8.78
N VAL A 534 -0.27 17.44 8.64
CA VAL A 534 -0.12 15.99 8.80
C VAL A 534 0.11 15.67 10.27
N GLN A 535 -0.91 15.09 10.92
CA GLN A 535 -0.83 14.61 12.31
C GLN A 535 -1.24 13.14 12.35
N GLY A 536 -0.25 12.25 12.44
CA GLY A 536 -0.46 10.80 12.50
C GLY A 536 -1.04 10.16 11.23
N ALA A 537 -1.36 8.87 11.30
CA ALA A 537 -1.77 8.02 10.17
C ALA A 537 -2.95 8.53 9.34
N HIS A 538 -3.82 9.37 9.90
CA HIS A 538 -5.08 9.80 9.24
C HIS A 538 -4.85 10.63 7.99
N ALA A 539 -3.69 11.27 7.85
CA ALA A 539 -3.33 12.03 6.66
C ALA A 539 -2.66 11.17 5.56
N LEU A 540 -2.32 9.91 5.85
CA LEU A 540 -1.70 9.01 4.86
C LEU A 540 -2.55 8.79 3.61
N PRO A 541 -3.90 8.63 3.69
CA PRO A 541 -4.72 8.51 2.48
C PRO A 541 -4.50 9.66 1.50
N LEU A 542 -4.28 10.89 1.99
CA LEU A 542 -4.03 12.06 1.13
C LEU A 542 -2.73 11.95 0.31
N LEU A 543 -1.74 11.19 0.79
CA LEU A 543 -0.53 10.88 0.03
C LEU A 543 -0.81 9.96 -1.17
N PHE A 544 -1.93 9.24 -1.14
CA PHE A 544 -2.30 8.25 -2.15
C PHE A 544 -3.47 8.71 -3.01
N SER A 545 -4.38 9.56 -2.50
CA SER A 545 -5.70 9.82 -3.13
C SER A 545 -5.94 11.25 -3.69
N GLY A 546 -4.95 12.14 -3.76
CA GLY A 546 -5.13 13.50 -4.34
C GLY A 546 -4.79 13.64 -5.84
N PRO A 547 -5.20 14.70 -6.54
CA PRO A 547 -4.70 15.05 -7.88
C PRO A 547 -3.26 15.58 -7.81
N SER A 548 -2.54 15.49 -8.92
CA SER A 548 -1.19 16.03 -9.10
C SER A 548 -1.27 17.44 -9.72
N PRO A 549 -0.42 18.42 -9.33
CA PRO A 549 0.69 18.30 -8.38
C PRO A 549 0.32 18.56 -6.91
N CYS A 550 1.17 18.07 -6.00
CA CYS A 550 1.09 18.30 -4.55
C CYS A 550 2.36 19.00 -4.05
N ARG A 551 2.25 19.87 -3.04
CA ARG A 551 3.41 20.42 -2.31
C ARG A 551 3.51 19.79 -0.93
N LEU A 552 4.67 19.23 -0.61
CA LEU A 552 5.01 18.66 0.68
C LEU A 552 5.79 19.69 1.49
N GLY A 553 5.23 20.12 2.63
CA GLY A 553 5.95 20.87 3.64
C GLY A 553 6.69 19.91 4.56
N LEU A 554 8.01 19.91 4.50
CA LEU A 554 8.91 18.96 5.17
C LEU A 554 9.76 19.69 6.22
N LEU A 555 10.14 18.98 7.27
CA LEU A 555 11.14 19.40 8.24
C LEU A 555 12.36 18.49 8.13
N ARG A 556 13.45 19.03 7.57
CA ARG A 556 14.73 18.37 7.40
C ARG A 556 15.73 18.92 8.41
N LYS A 557 16.16 18.10 9.37
CA LYS A 557 17.15 18.48 10.39
C LYS A 557 16.78 19.79 11.13
N GLY A 558 15.48 20.01 11.36
CA GLY A 558 14.94 21.22 12.00
C GLY A 558 14.75 22.43 11.09
N CYS A 559 15.08 22.33 9.80
CA CYS A 559 14.83 23.37 8.80
C CYS A 559 13.62 22.99 7.95
N ARG A 560 12.76 23.97 7.66
CA ARG A 560 11.62 23.76 6.78
C ARG A 560 12.07 23.74 5.32
N VAL A 561 11.59 22.75 4.58
CA VAL A 561 11.87 22.52 3.16
C VAL A 561 10.52 22.27 2.48
N ASP A 562 10.32 22.83 1.30
CA ASP A 562 9.13 22.53 0.49
C ASP A 562 9.54 21.75 -0.76
N ALA A 563 8.80 20.69 -1.07
CA ALA A 563 9.01 19.89 -2.27
C ALA A 563 7.71 19.81 -3.07
N THR A 564 7.74 20.19 -4.35
CA THR A 564 6.58 20.04 -5.25
C THR A 564 6.69 18.72 -5.98
N VAL A 565 5.82 17.77 -5.67
CA VAL A 565 5.84 16.41 -6.18
C VAL A 565 4.67 16.16 -7.13
N PHE A 566 4.92 15.37 -8.17
CA PHE A 566 3.93 14.93 -9.13
C PHE A 566 3.58 13.47 -8.89
N LYS A 567 2.37 13.03 -9.26
CA LYS A 567 2.05 11.60 -9.20
C LYS A 567 2.77 10.84 -10.32
N GLY A 568 3.33 9.68 -9.98
CA GLY A 568 3.83 8.73 -10.97
C GLY A 568 2.71 8.00 -11.70
N GLU A 569 3.06 7.14 -12.65
CA GLU A 569 2.10 6.30 -13.40
C GLU A 569 1.26 5.39 -12.51
N ASP A 570 1.79 4.99 -11.36
CA ASP A 570 1.11 4.19 -10.34
C ASP A 570 0.11 5.00 -9.49
N GLY A 571 0.00 6.31 -9.74
CA GLY A 571 -0.84 7.24 -9.00
C GLY A 571 -0.31 7.59 -7.61
N SER A 572 0.92 7.19 -7.25
CA SER A 572 1.55 7.52 -5.97
C SER A 572 2.40 8.78 -6.07
N LEU A 573 2.63 9.45 -4.93
CA LEU A 573 3.54 10.61 -4.86
C LEU A 573 5.02 10.21 -4.79
N GLY A 574 5.34 8.92 -4.87
CA GLY A 574 6.74 8.50 -4.79
C GLY A 574 7.34 8.50 -3.38
N VAL A 575 6.54 8.60 -2.32
CA VAL A 575 7.03 8.59 -0.92
C VAL A 575 6.45 7.42 -0.13
N MET A 576 7.27 6.87 0.76
CA MET A 576 6.90 5.81 1.71
C MET A 576 7.08 6.33 3.14
N PRO A 577 6.09 6.17 4.04
CA PRO A 577 6.28 6.50 5.44
C PRO A 577 7.31 5.57 6.10
N LEU A 578 8.20 6.13 6.91
CA LEU A 578 9.17 5.41 7.73
C LEU A 578 8.57 5.12 9.12
N GLY A 579 8.37 3.83 9.41
CA GLY A 579 7.88 3.37 10.71
C GLY A 579 6.35 3.19 10.77
N ASP A 580 5.88 2.69 11.91
CA ASP A 580 4.45 2.43 12.13
C ASP A 580 3.75 3.75 12.48
N PRO A 581 2.78 4.24 11.69
CA PRO A 581 2.21 5.58 11.81
C PRO A 581 1.25 5.73 13.01
N VAL A 582 1.34 4.85 14.01
CA VAL A 582 0.45 4.75 15.17
C VAL A 582 0.69 5.90 16.17
N GLY A 583 1.78 6.66 16.04
CA GLY A 583 2.06 7.83 16.86
C GLY A 583 1.36 9.10 16.39
N SER A 584 1.05 10.01 17.34
CA SER A 584 0.52 11.35 17.08
C SER A 584 1.56 12.37 16.56
N GLY A 585 2.74 11.89 16.16
CA GLY A 585 3.84 12.72 15.67
C GLY A 585 3.78 12.99 14.17
N PRO A 586 4.67 13.88 13.67
CA PRO A 586 4.88 14.06 12.24
C PRO A 586 5.43 12.76 11.63
N ILE A 587 5.04 12.48 10.39
CA ILE A 587 5.38 11.23 9.71
C ILE A 587 6.74 11.40 9.05
N ALA A 588 7.73 10.59 9.42
CA ALA A 588 8.97 10.50 8.68
C ALA A 588 8.72 9.84 7.32
N VAL A 589 9.29 10.36 6.24
CA VAL A 589 9.11 9.81 4.89
C VAL A 589 10.44 9.41 4.26
N THR A 590 10.38 8.55 3.24
CA THR A 590 11.48 8.16 2.37
C THR A 590 10.99 8.13 0.93
N PRO A 591 11.66 8.80 -0.01
CA PRO A 591 11.26 8.72 -1.42
C PRO A 591 11.62 7.35 -2.00
N TYR A 592 10.84 6.87 -2.96
CA TYR A 592 11.25 5.75 -3.82
C TYR A 592 12.36 6.21 -4.77
N PRO A 593 13.42 5.41 -4.98
CA PRO A 593 14.46 5.73 -5.96
C PRO A 593 13.86 5.99 -7.35
N GLY A 594 14.26 7.09 -7.99
CA GLY A 594 13.77 7.48 -9.32
C GLY A 594 12.33 8.02 -9.37
N SER A 595 11.70 8.25 -8.22
CA SER A 595 10.38 8.89 -8.18
C SER A 595 10.44 10.41 -8.31
N THR A 596 9.31 11.02 -8.64
CA THR A 596 9.12 12.48 -8.63
C THR A 596 9.50 13.09 -7.28
N ALA A 597 9.21 12.42 -6.16
CA ALA A 597 9.64 12.88 -4.84
C ALA A 597 11.17 12.87 -4.67
N ALA A 598 11.86 11.84 -5.17
CA ALA A 598 13.32 11.83 -5.17
C ALA A 598 13.90 12.98 -6.02
N TYR A 599 13.34 13.22 -7.22
CA TYR A 599 13.76 14.32 -8.08
C TYR A 599 13.44 15.71 -7.51
N SER A 600 12.37 15.81 -6.73
CA SER A 600 11.98 17.05 -6.03
C SER A 600 12.78 17.29 -4.75
N GLY A 601 13.81 16.49 -4.50
CA GLY A 601 14.74 16.68 -3.42
C GLY A 601 14.24 16.21 -2.05
N VAL A 602 13.20 15.38 -1.97
CA VAL A 602 12.80 14.72 -0.70
C VAL A 602 13.91 13.77 -0.25
N GLU A 603 14.26 13.75 1.04
CA GLU A 603 15.29 12.89 1.61
C GLU A 603 14.70 11.86 2.58
N SER A 604 15.37 10.71 2.71
CA SER A 604 15.02 9.70 3.72
C SER A 604 15.16 10.28 5.13
N GLY A 605 14.06 10.29 5.89
CA GLY A 605 14.00 10.80 7.25
C GLY A 605 13.42 12.22 7.37
N ASP A 606 13.03 12.85 6.25
CA ASP A 606 12.29 14.10 6.29
C ASP A 606 10.96 13.92 7.04
N LEU A 607 10.63 14.86 7.91
CA LEU A 607 9.37 14.83 8.65
C LEU A 607 8.31 15.63 7.89
N LEU A 608 7.22 14.97 7.52
CA LEU A 608 6.11 15.59 6.81
C LEU A 608 5.23 16.41 7.78
N GLU A 609 5.28 17.74 7.65
CA GLU A 609 4.49 18.67 8.47
C GLU A 609 3.12 18.97 7.86
N ASN A 610 3.08 19.19 6.54
CA ASN A 610 1.84 19.51 5.83
C ASN A 610 1.87 19.05 4.37
N ILE A 611 0.70 18.85 3.79
CA ILE A 611 0.51 18.54 2.37
C ILE A 611 -0.45 19.58 1.80
N THR A 612 -0.06 20.23 0.71
CA THR A 612 -0.93 21.10 -0.08
C THR A 612 -1.33 20.40 -1.37
N VAL A 613 -2.63 20.20 -1.56
CA VAL A 613 -3.22 19.48 -2.70
C VAL A 613 -4.00 20.45 -3.56
N ALA A 614 -3.86 20.35 -4.88
CA ALA A 614 -4.68 21.12 -5.81
C ALA A 614 -6.14 20.64 -5.79
N VAL A 615 -7.12 21.55 -5.92
CA VAL A 615 -8.55 21.21 -5.94
C VAL A 615 -9.13 21.56 -7.30
N TYR A 616 -8.99 20.64 -8.24
CA TYR A 616 -9.54 20.81 -9.60
C TYR A 616 -10.94 20.23 -9.76
N GLU A 617 -11.32 19.25 -8.93
CA GLU A 617 -12.56 18.50 -9.04
C GLU A 617 -13.27 18.38 -7.69
N HIS A 618 -14.61 18.24 -7.75
CA HIS A 618 -15.44 17.97 -6.56
C HIS A 618 -15.08 16.65 -5.88
N SER A 619 -14.73 15.62 -6.66
CA SER A 619 -14.23 14.34 -6.17
C SER A 619 -13.05 14.52 -5.20
N THR A 620 -12.07 15.33 -5.61
CA THR A 620 -10.88 15.64 -4.81
C THR A 620 -11.24 16.37 -3.52
N PHE A 621 -12.05 17.42 -3.64
CA PHE A 621 -12.50 18.19 -2.47
C PHE A 621 -13.18 17.28 -1.45
N ASN A 622 -14.13 16.44 -1.90
CA ASN A 622 -14.85 15.50 -1.06
C ASN A 622 -13.91 14.45 -0.45
N SER A 623 -12.91 13.95 -1.20
CA SER A 623 -11.91 13.02 -0.67
C SER A 623 -11.08 13.66 0.43
N ILE A 624 -10.66 14.91 0.29
CA ILE A 624 -9.92 15.63 1.33
C ILE A 624 -10.81 15.84 2.55
N GLU A 625 -12.02 16.37 2.38
CA GLU A 625 -12.95 16.65 3.48
C GLU A 625 -13.29 15.38 4.29
N ASN A 626 -13.52 14.25 3.61
CA ASN A 626 -13.83 12.97 4.26
C ASN A 626 -12.64 12.33 4.99
N ALA A 627 -11.41 12.58 4.52
CA ALA A 627 -10.21 12.01 5.12
C ALA A 627 -9.83 12.68 6.45
N LEU A 628 -10.27 13.92 6.68
CA LEU A 628 -9.88 14.71 7.84
C LEU A 628 -10.78 14.46 9.05
N PRO A 629 -10.22 14.43 10.28
CA PRO A 629 -11.03 14.37 11.48
C PRO A 629 -11.81 15.69 11.69
N PRO A 630 -12.93 15.65 12.45
CA PRO A 630 -13.63 16.86 12.87
C PRO A 630 -12.70 17.86 13.57
N PHE A 631 -12.99 19.15 13.45
CA PHE A 631 -12.20 20.24 14.05
C PHE A 631 -10.76 20.38 13.53
N THR A 632 -10.42 19.67 12.45
CA THR A 632 -9.14 19.90 11.76
C THR A 632 -9.09 21.31 11.20
N THR A 633 -7.97 21.98 11.44
CA THR A 633 -7.69 23.27 10.83
C THR A 633 -6.98 23.06 9.49
N ILE A 634 -7.55 23.60 8.43
CA ILE A 634 -7.01 23.58 7.08
C ILE A 634 -6.78 25.00 6.58
N MET A 635 -5.82 25.16 5.70
CA MET A 635 -5.63 26.38 4.93
C MET A 635 -6.17 26.14 3.52
N VAL A 636 -7.01 27.03 3.02
CA VAL A 636 -7.59 26.95 1.67
C VAL A 636 -7.16 28.17 0.87
N ALA A 637 -6.73 27.97 -0.37
CA ALA A 637 -6.52 29.05 -1.32
C ALA A 637 -7.72 29.13 -2.26
N LEU A 638 -8.29 30.32 -2.37
CA LEU A 638 -9.49 30.59 -3.14
C LEU A 638 -9.19 31.65 -4.19
N LEU A 639 -9.70 31.47 -5.42
CA LEU A 639 -9.79 32.56 -6.39
C LEU A 639 -11.09 33.31 -6.12
N ARG A 640 -10.97 34.58 -5.72
CA ARG A 640 -12.09 35.47 -5.46
C ARG A 640 -12.26 36.42 -6.66
N PRO A 641 -13.39 36.38 -7.38
CA PRO A 641 -13.60 37.31 -8.49
C PRO A 641 -13.65 38.75 -7.99
N THR A 642 -13.00 39.67 -8.71
CA THR A 642 -13.07 41.10 -8.37
C THR A 642 -14.44 41.69 -8.72
N PRO A 643 -14.95 42.67 -7.95
CA PRO A 643 -16.31 43.19 -8.09
C PRO A 643 -16.66 43.72 -9.49
N LEU A 644 -15.67 44.16 -10.27
CA LEU A 644 -15.86 44.67 -11.63
C LEU A 644 -16.32 43.60 -12.64
N HIS A 645 -16.07 42.32 -12.35
CA HIS A 645 -16.39 41.19 -13.22
C HIS A 645 -17.50 40.27 -12.69
N ALA A 646 -18.05 40.56 -11.50
CA ALA A 646 -19.16 39.81 -10.95
C ALA A 646 -20.44 40.10 -11.75
N ALA A 647 -20.71 39.28 -12.77
CA ALA A 647 -22.00 39.30 -13.45
C ALA A 647 -23.12 39.16 -12.40
N PRO A 648 -24.19 39.96 -12.48
CA PRO A 648 -25.29 39.87 -11.50
C PRO A 648 -25.82 38.44 -11.51
N LEU A 649 -25.78 37.78 -10.34
CA LEU A 649 -26.32 36.44 -10.15
C LEU A 649 -27.73 36.38 -10.76
N PRO A 650 -28.07 35.33 -11.52
CA PRO A 650 -29.42 35.16 -12.03
C PRO A 650 -30.36 35.18 -10.84
N LYS A 651 -31.24 36.19 -10.79
CA LYS A 651 -32.20 36.39 -9.70
C LYS A 651 -32.94 35.06 -9.50
N SER A 652 -32.79 34.49 -8.30
CA SER A 652 -33.46 33.24 -7.95
C SER A 652 -34.94 33.37 -8.24
N SER A 653 -35.47 32.38 -8.96
CA SER A 653 -36.89 32.30 -9.34
C SER A 653 -37.77 32.57 -8.11
N PRO A 654 -38.84 33.37 -8.24
CA PRO A 654 -39.66 33.73 -7.09
C PRO A 654 -40.23 32.47 -6.44
N LYS A 655 -39.98 32.33 -5.13
CA LYS A 655 -40.53 31.26 -4.29
C LYS A 655 -42.02 31.11 -4.56
N LEU A 656 -42.43 29.97 -5.15
CA LEU A 656 -43.83 29.56 -5.21
C LEU A 656 -44.34 29.50 -3.77
N LYS A 657 -45.20 30.45 -3.39
CA LYS A 657 -45.97 30.38 -2.15
C LYS A 657 -46.95 29.21 -2.29
N SER A 658 -46.68 28.11 -1.60
CA SER A 658 -47.67 27.05 -1.38
C SER A 658 -48.84 27.64 -0.59
N LYS A 659 -49.95 27.95 -1.28
CA LYS A 659 -51.23 28.17 -0.62
C LYS A 659 -51.79 26.80 -0.27
N HIS A 660 -51.70 26.42 1.00
CA HIS A 660 -52.65 25.44 1.55
C HIS A 660 -54.02 26.12 1.65
N LYS A 661 -54.99 25.51 0.99
CA LYS A 661 -56.41 25.59 1.32
C LYS A 661 -56.94 24.17 1.33
#